data_AF-A0A8X6LXL2-F1
#
_entry.id   AF-A0A8X6LXL2-F1
#
_cell.length_a   1.000
_cell.length_b   1.000
_cell.length_c   1.000
_cell.angle_alpha   90.00
_cell.angle_beta   90.00
_cell.angle_gamma   90.00
#
_symmetry.space_group_name_H-M   'P 1'
#
loop_
_entity.id
_entity.type
_entity.pdbx_description
1 polymer ?
#
loop_
_entity_poly.entity_id
_entity_poly.type
_entity_poly.pdbx_seq_one_letter_code
_entity_poly.pdbx_strand_id
1 'polypeptide(L)'
;MGKSAQLGLHVWLPDAMEGPTPVSALIHAATMVTAGIFLIAKCSPLFELSNVARELIIIVGALTAFFAATVAITQNDIKKIIAYSTCSQLGYMFMACGLSAYNVAIFHLMTHAFFKALLFLGAGNVIHAMHHEQNIQKMGNCWKKIPCTYTLMWIGSLALSGIFPFAGFYSKDLIIEHAYSTDSFAFVISLVVAFFTAFYSWRLLLLVFHSQKQSKINIHEAPKIMLIPLLILAFGSVFSGVWGANILNITSNAFWKSSLMVIDEHGVHNFFIKLLPTLASLSGIALAYLIYQYQVIRQIKSKFLLKFLQNKWYFDEVYEFVIIAPIRFMSRLLWKFDVKAIDSFGPNGVVSIFGTFNIQELATLVPSLNLEVQSLLWIAFFISFAIKVPMFPFHTWLPDAHVQSPTSGSVILAGLLIKMGGYGFLRFSIPMLPQASLYFSNFVVVLSIIAVIYASLVAFAQDDIKKLIAYSSIAHMGIVTAGLFSFCEEGVLGSIFQMISHGLISAALFLCVGMLYTRTGTLEIAKYFGIVNTMPKFGFMFILFSMASIGLPGTSGFAAFELMSISLYVLASFNKDSAYSCEAGVKYFTLSALSSCIMLYGMSLLYGYTGQVNFSELSSFLQNHQITYGIVFGLVFVLIGLCFKLAIVPFHMWAPDVYQGAPTIVTAFFSTAPKAALVTFLIRLMNEEADKVIPEGFHIHHYKEVSSTNKEALDLIDKGISNETVIVADKQTEGRGRTGKSWVSPEGNFYASLIVNLFNDYLSENQFSVSFQRVTLESRKKEEWSSTQLYKRCGIPTKDDVIPVPRHWDPENLITNGHIRQLCNKNWIPVSRTGMTPHTTCKLQCSHSYVSSTGENTGMTERGLMNQVSKLTELTFVTALAVRNTILSFINGLNLQYKWPNDILIDGKKISGILLEKKSNSNWLIIGIGINVNHAPLPGTTCISNYGDSVSNIDLLRKLIINFNKLRKQWLFDGFYAIREMWLKKAFKMNEQISVKLADKLYEGIFADIDKSGKLVLQQKDGSLIYFDAVSEAIVLPNNQKPIRVGGMVVENSVIQSESEVIFQMTDFNKSVVVKYQGILPPIFSEKSGVVVQGKMFDNSTFLADTVFAKHDENYMPKVLK
;
A
#
# COMPACT_ATOMS: atom_id res chain seq x y z
N MET A 1 -10.96 7.73 26.70
CA MET A 1 -11.85 7.54 27.87
C MET A 1 -11.62 6.20 28.56
N GLY A 2 -12.14 5.06 28.06
CA GLY A 2 -12.10 3.79 28.80
C GLY A 2 -10.70 3.30 29.23
N LYS A 3 -9.76 3.19 28.27
CA LYS A 3 -8.36 2.78 28.56
C LYS A 3 -7.60 3.77 29.46
N SER A 4 -7.86 5.06 29.32
CA SER A 4 -7.30 6.12 30.17
C SER A 4 -8.09 6.39 31.46
N ALA A 5 -8.99 5.47 31.85
CA ALA A 5 -9.80 5.51 33.07
C ALA A 5 -10.44 6.89 33.35
N GLN A 6 -11.05 7.50 32.33
CA GLN A 6 -11.76 8.77 32.49
C GLN A 6 -13.13 8.58 33.16
N LEU A 7 -13.73 9.67 33.63
CA LEU A 7 -15.04 9.68 34.30
C LEU A 7 -16.09 8.89 33.50
N GLY A 8 -16.94 8.14 34.21
CA GLY A 8 -17.88 7.17 33.63
C GLY A 8 -17.30 5.80 33.27
N LEU A 9 -16.00 5.67 33.00
CA LEU A 9 -15.34 4.40 32.62
C LEU A 9 -14.07 4.10 33.44
N HIS A 10 -13.97 4.66 34.65
CA HIS A 10 -12.80 4.56 35.53
C HIS A 10 -12.86 3.40 36.53
N VAL A 11 -14.03 2.77 36.71
CA VAL A 11 -14.34 1.81 37.80
C VAL A 11 -13.34 0.65 37.89
N TRP A 12 -12.76 0.21 36.76
CA TRP A 12 -11.80 -0.89 36.74
C TRP A 12 -10.42 -0.55 37.35
N LEU A 13 -10.03 0.74 37.40
CA LEU A 13 -8.67 1.16 37.75
C LEU A 13 -8.33 0.93 39.25
N PRO A 14 -9.22 1.24 40.22
CA PRO A 14 -8.98 0.96 41.64
C PRO A 14 -9.03 -0.54 41.96
N ASP A 15 -9.78 -1.33 41.20
CA ASP A 15 -9.93 -2.77 41.44
C ASP A 15 -8.80 -3.58 40.79
N ALA A 16 -8.19 -3.06 39.72
CA ALA A 16 -6.90 -3.55 39.22
C ALA A 16 -5.76 -3.48 40.27
N MET A 17 -5.97 -2.79 41.41
CA MET A 17 -5.05 -2.82 42.55
C MET A 17 -5.06 -4.13 43.32
N GLU A 18 -6.02 -5.04 43.12
CA GLU A 18 -5.97 -6.37 43.73
C GLU A 18 -4.79 -7.20 43.20
N GLY A 19 -4.33 -6.89 41.99
CA GLY A 19 -3.17 -7.54 41.38
C GLY A 19 -1.83 -7.31 42.09
N PRO A 20 -0.78 -8.07 41.70
CA PRO A 20 0.57 -7.89 42.22
C PRO A 20 1.13 -6.50 41.88
N THR A 21 1.80 -5.86 42.83
CA THR A 21 2.25 -4.47 42.69
C THR A 21 3.16 -4.18 41.47
N PRO A 22 4.05 -5.09 41.03
CA PRO A 22 4.80 -4.90 39.78
C PRO A 22 3.91 -4.87 38.53
N VAL A 23 2.81 -5.64 38.52
CA VAL A 23 1.82 -5.63 37.42
C VAL A 23 1.05 -4.31 37.43
N SER A 24 0.65 -3.82 38.61
CA SER A 24 0.07 -2.48 38.76
C SER A 24 1.02 -1.39 38.24
N ALA A 25 2.30 -1.44 38.60
CA ALA A 25 3.31 -0.51 38.07
C ALA A 25 3.35 -0.51 36.54
N LEU A 26 3.37 -1.69 35.90
CA LEU A 26 3.39 -1.81 34.43
C LEU A 26 2.11 -1.27 33.77
N ILE A 27 0.93 -1.67 34.25
CA ILE A 27 -0.38 -1.32 33.66
C ILE A 27 -0.65 0.19 33.78
N HIS A 28 -0.30 0.79 34.93
CA HIS A 28 -0.67 2.17 35.27
C HIS A 28 0.45 3.20 34.98
N ALA A 29 1.69 2.78 34.76
CA ALA A 29 2.77 3.69 34.36
C ALA A 29 3.13 3.59 32.86
N ALA A 30 3.11 2.39 32.26
CA ALA A 30 3.73 2.16 30.95
C ALA A 30 2.74 1.84 29.81
N THR A 31 1.73 0.98 30.03
CA THR A 31 1.01 0.33 28.91
C THR A 31 -0.45 0.73 28.73
N MET A 32 -1.33 0.42 29.68
CA MET A 32 -2.77 0.42 29.40
C MET A 32 -3.37 1.82 29.41
N VAL A 33 -2.98 2.63 30.39
CA VAL A 33 -3.52 3.99 30.56
C VAL A 33 -2.89 5.00 29.61
N THR A 34 -1.62 4.79 29.28
CA THR A 34 -0.81 5.65 28.40
C THR A 34 -1.30 5.59 26.96
N ALA A 35 -1.72 4.41 26.49
CA ALA A 35 -2.27 4.20 25.16
C ALA A 35 -3.49 5.10 24.86
N GLY A 36 -4.30 5.43 25.87
CA GLY A 36 -5.45 6.32 25.71
C GLY A 36 -5.09 7.77 25.42
N ILE A 37 -4.03 8.30 26.06
CA ILE A 37 -3.50 9.65 25.80
C ILE A 37 -2.75 9.68 24.47
N PHE A 38 -1.90 8.68 24.23
CA PHE A 38 -1.11 8.56 23.00
C PHE A 38 -2.00 8.50 21.74
N LEU A 39 -3.12 7.78 21.79
CA LEU A 39 -4.07 7.74 20.68
C LEU A 39 -4.66 9.12 20.36
N ILE A 40 -5.07 9.89 21.37
CA ILE A 40 -5.66 11.23 21.16
C ILE A 40 -4.61 12.18 20.61
N ALA A 41 -3.39 12.19 21.17
CA ALA A 41 -2.29 12.99 20.63
C ALA A 41 -1.97 12.62 19.17
N LYS A 42 -1.95 11.33 18.81
CA LYS A 42 -1.74 10.91 17.41
C LYS A 42 -2.91 11.24 16.49
N CYS A 43 -4.12 11.36 17.03
CA CYS A 43 -5.29 11.85 16.32
C CYS A 43 -5.48 13.37 16.43
N SER A 44 -4.48 14.14 16.88
CA SER A 44 -4.59 15.61 16.97
C SER A 44 -5.11 16.28 15.69
N PRO A 45 -4.71 15.89 14.45
CA PRO A 45 -5.22 16.54 13.24
C PRO A 45 -6.71 16.30 12.99
N LEU A 46 -7.32 15.30 13.65
CA LEU A 46 -8.76 15.04 13.60
C LEU A 46 -9.50 15.82 14.70
N PHE A 47 -8.92 15.92 15.90
CA PHE A 47 -9.52 16.66 17.00
C PHE A 47 -9.49 18.18 16.78
N GLU A 48 -8.46 18.71 16.11
CA GLU A 48 -8.42 20.14 15.73
C GLU A 48 -9.46 20.54 14.67
N LEU A 49 -10.08 19.60 13.98
CA LEU A 49 -11.19 19.88 13.06
C LEU A 49 -12.56 20.00 13.78
N SER A 50 -12.63 19.73 15.09
CA SER A 50 -13.89 19.66 15.84
C SER A 50 -13.77 20.24 17.26
N ASN A 51 -14.13 21.52 17.40
CA ASN A 51 -14.19 22.23 18.69
C ASN A 51 -15.03 21.46 19.73
N VAL A 52 -16.19 20.93 19.34
CA VAL A 52 -17.08 20.13 20.22
C VAL A 52 -16.36 18.91 20.81
N ALA A 53 -15.49 18.26 20.03
CA ALA A 53 -14.74 17.10 20.50
C ALA A 53 -13.63 17.52 21.48
N ARG A 54 -12.96 18.67 21.23
CA ARG A 54 -11.97 19.25 22.12
C ARG A 54 -12.56 19.73 23.44
N GLU A 55 -13.68 20.45 23.43
CA GLU A 55 -14.42 20.90 24.62
C GLU A 55 -14.84 19.72 25.49
N LEU A 56 -15.39 18.66 24.88
CA LEU A 56 -15.73 17.42 25.60
C LEU A 56 -14.49 16.79 26.26
N ILE A 57 -13.34 16.79 25.58
CA ILE A 57 -12.07 16.30 26.15
C ILE A 57 -11.60 17.17 27.33
N ILE A 58 -11.71 18.50 27.25
CA ILE A 58 -11.40 19.42 28.36
C ILE A 58 -12.29 19.11 29.56
N ILE A 59 -13.61 19.10 29.37
CA ILE A 59 -14.61 18.89 30.44
C ILE A 59 -14.43 17.52 31.09
N VAL A 60 -14.33 16.44 30.30
CA VAL A 60 -14.13 15.08 30.81
C VAL A 60 -12.79 14.97 31.55
N GLY A 61 -11.71 15.53 31.01
CA GLY A 61 -10.38 15.51 31.63
C GLY A 61 -10.35 16.25 32.97
N ALA A 62 -10.87 17.47 33.01
CA ALA A 62 -10.96 18.31 34.20
C ALA A 62 -11.82 17.66 35.31
N LEU A 63 -13.01 17.16 34.95
CA LEU A 63 -13.89 16.47 35.91
C LEU A 63 -13.27 15.16 36.41
N THR A 64 -12.58 14.39 35.55
CA THR A 64 -11.82 13.20 35.97
C THR A 64 -10.71 13.56 36.95
N ALA A 65 -9.95 14.62 36.65
CA ALA A 65 -8.84 15.10 37.46
C ALA A 65 -9.30 15.46 38.88
N PHE A 66 -10.40 16.22 38.98
CA PHE A 66 -11.03 16.63 40.23
C PHE A 66 -11.68 15.48 41.01
N PHE A 67 -12.49 14.64 40.32
CA PHE A 67 -13.08 13.44 40.89
C PHE A 67 -12.03 12.57 41.59
N ALA A 68 -11.01 12.14 40.84
CA ALA A 68 -10.04 11.19 41.34
C ALA A 68 -9.16 11.78 42.46
N ALA A 69 -8.84 13.08 42.40
CA ALA A 69 -8.10 13.76 43.46
C ALA A 69 -8.91 13.83 44.77
N THR A 70 -10.20 14.16 44.72
CA THR A 70 -11.04 14.24 45.93
C THR A 70 -11.28 12.85 46.56
N VAL A 71 -11.43 11.80 45.75
CA VAL A 71 -11.56 10.42 46.24
C VAL A 71 -10.25 9.93 46.87
N ALA A 72 -9.08 10.21 46.25
CA ALA A 72 -7.77 9.81 46.78
C ALA A 72 -7.50 10.32 48.22
N ILE A 73 -8.08 11.46 48.60
CA ILE A 73 -7.94 12.06 49.94
C ILE A 73 -8.51 11.17 51.04
N THR A 74 -9.59 10.42 50.79
CA THR A 74 -10.30 9.67 51.83
C THR A 74 -10.02 8.17 51.81
N GLN A 75 -9.41 7.65 50.75
CA GLN A 75 -8.99 6.25 50.66
C GLN A 75 -7.93 5.90 51.71
N ASN A 76 -7.97 4.65 52.17
CA ASN A 76 -7.07 4.12 53.21
C ASN A 76 -6.11 3.04 52.69
N ASP A 77 -6.30 2.56 51.46
CA ASP A 77 -5.44 1.57 50.82
C ASP A 77 -4.31 2.26 50.05
N ILE A 78 -3.06 1.87 50.34
CA ILE A 78 -1.86 2.46 49.74
C ILE A 78 -1.84 2.36 48.20
N LYS A 79 -2.28 1.24 47.63
CA LYS A 79 -2.32 1.04 46.17
C LYS A 79 -3.48 1.83 45.55
N LYS A 80 -4.67 1.83 46.16
CA LYS A 80 -5.83 2.58 45.64
C LYS A 80 -5.61 4.11 45.67
N ILE A 81 -4.91 4.65 46.66
CA ILE A 81 -4.48 6.07 46.66
C ILE A 81 -3.60 6.36 45.44
N ILE A 82 -2.62 5.49 45.16
CA ILE A 82 -1.72 5.67 44.00
C ILE A 82 -2.48 5.46 42.67
N ALA A 83 -3.46 4.56 42.60
CA ALA A 83 -4.35 4.40 41.45
C ALA A 83 -5.20 5.65 41.17
N TYR A 84 -5.90 6.20 42.17
CA TYR A 84 -6.66 7.44 42.00
C TYR A 84 -5.76 8.64 41.68
N SER A 85 -4.56 8.70 42.27
CA SER A 85 -3.56 9.70 41.88
C SER A 85 -3.08 9.55 40.43
N THR A 86 -3.26 8.38 39.81
CA THR A 86 -2.95 8.11 38.40
C THR A 86 -4.13 8.50 37.50
N CYS A 87 -5.35 8.13 37.88
CA CYS A 87 -6.59 8.61 37.25
C CYS A 87 -6.63 10.15 37.17
N SER A 88 -6.25 10.83 38.27
CA SER A 88 -6.20 12.29 38.33
C SER A 88 -5.19 12.90 37.35
N GLN A 89 -3.98 12.33 37.27
CA GLN A 89 -2.92 12.80 36.36
C GLN A 89 -3.21 12.49 34.89
N LEU A 90 -3.88 11.36 34.60
CA LEU A 90 -4.40 11.08 33.27
C LEU A 90 -5.51 12.07 32.88
N GLY A 91 -6.33 12.53 33.84
CA GLY A 91 -7.28 13.61 33.65
C GLY A 91 -6.61 14.92 33.19
N TYR A 92 -5.50 15.33 33.84
CA TYR A 92 -4.68 16.46 33.38
C TYR A 92 -4.18 16.28 31.95
N MET A 93 -3.61 15.12 31.62
CA MET A 93 -3.08 14.85 30.27
C MET A 93 -4.18 14.81 29.21
N PHE A 94 -5.36 14.30 29.57
CA PHE A 94 -6.54 14.26 28.71
C PHE A 94 -7.02 15.68 28.42
N MET A 95 -7.18 16.50 29.46
CA MET A 95 -7.52 17.92 29.37
C MET A 95 -6.48 18.71 28.56
N ALA A 96 -5.18 18.46 28.76
CA ALA A 96 -4.10 19.07 27.97
C ALA A 96 -4.23 18.78 26.46
N CYS A 97 -4.66 17.57 26.07
CA CYS A 97 -4.96 17.26 24.67
C CYS A 97 -6.18 18.04 24.16
N GLY A 98 -7.17 18.36 25.00
CA GLY A 98 -8.31 19.20 24.60
C GLY A 98 -7.93 20.68 24.41
N LEU A 99 -6.99 21.16 25.22
CA LEU A 99 -6.36 22.48 25.14
C LEU A 99 -5.33 22.61 23.98
N SER A 100 -5.30 21.67 23.03
CA SER A 100 -4.33 21.57 21.93
C SER A 100 -2.85 21.39 22.33
N ALA A 101 -2.54 21.24 23.62
CA ALA A 101 -1.19 21.08 24.17
C ALA A 101 -0.70 19.61 24.11
N TYR A 102 -0.81 18.96 22.94
CA TYR A 102 -0.52 17.53 22.77
C TYR A 102 0.94 17.16 23.04
N ASN A 103 1.89 18.02 22.66
CA ASN A 103 3.32 17.89 22.96
C ASN A 103 3.57 17.88 24.48
N VAL A 104 2.95 18.81 25.21
CA VAL A 104 3.03 18.90 26.68
C VAL A 104 2.37 17.69 27.35
N ALA A 105 1.22 17.24 26.84
CA ALA A 105 0.53 16.04 27.35
C ALA A 105 1.41 14.78 27.24
N ILE A 106 2.09 14.57 26.11
CA ILE A 106 3.02 13.45 25.90
C ILE A 106 4.29 13.59 26.73
N PHE A 107 4.81 14.81 26.90
CA PHE A 107 5.95 15.06 27.80
C PHE A 107 5.61 14.73 29.25
N HIS A 108 4.44 15.18 29.75
CA HIS A 108 3.99 14.83 31.09
C HIS A 108 3.75 13.32 31.23
N LEU A 109 3.16 12.66 30.22
CA LEU A 109 2.98 11.20 30.17
C LEU A 109 4.30 10.45 30.37
N MET A 110 5.40 10.91 29.74
CA MET A 110 6.74 10.33 29.90
C MET A 110 7.28 10.52 31.32
N THR A 111 7.24 11.75 31.86
CA THR A 111 7.74 12.00 33.23
C THR A 111 6.94 11.22 34.28
N HIS A 112 5.63 11.10 34.07
CA HIS A 112 4.69 10.37 34.91
C HIS A 112 4.97 8.87 34.96
N ALA A 113 5.40 8.26 33.86
CA ALA A 113 5.80 6.85 33.85
C ALA A 113 6.91 6.56 34.88
N PHE A 114 7.92 7.43 34.98
CA PHE A 114 9.00 7.29 35.98
C PHE A 114 8.48 7.42 37.42
N PHE A 115 7.84 8.54 37.77
CA PHE A 115 7.47 8.79 39.17
C PHE A 115 6.29 7.93 39.65
N LYS A 116 5.39 7.45 38.77
CA LYS A 116 4.37 6.47 39.17
C LYS A 116 4.93 5.07 39.35
N ALA A 117 5.81 4.60 38.45
CA ALA A 117 6.45 3.30 38.64
C ALA A 117 7.26 3.28 39.94
N LEU A 118 7.96 4.37 40.26
CA LEU A 118 8.66 4.57 41.53
C LEU A 118 7.72 4.47 42.74
N LEU A 119 6.58 5.17 42.71
CA LEU A 119 5.60 5.15 43.80
C LEU A 119 4.91 3.78 43.95
N PHE A 120 4.54 3.12 42.86
CA PHE A 120 3.94 1.78 42.92
C PHE A 120 4.93 0.73 43.44
N LEU A 121 6.16 0.69 42.94
CA LEU A 121 7.17 -0.25 43.43
C LEU A 121 7.61 0.08 44.87
N GLY A 122 7.68 1.36 45.24
CA GLY A 122 7.89 1.81 46.62
C GLY A 122 6.78 1.34 47.57
N ALA A 123 5.51 1.48 47.17
CA ALA A 123 4.40 0.89 47.90
C ALA A 123 4.50 -0.65 47.97
N GLY A 124 5.01 -1.31 46.91
CA GLY A 124 5.31 -2.73 46.90
C GLY A 124 6.32 -3.14 47.99
N ASN A 125 7.42 -2.39 48.13
CA ASN A 125 8.40 -2.58 49.19
C ASN A 125 7.77 -2.38 50.59
N VAL A 126 6.95 -1.33 50.78
CA VAL A 126 6.24 -1.07 52.05
C VAL A 126 5.29 -2.23 52.40
N ILE A 127 4.48 -2.70 51.44
CA ILE A 127 3.54 -3.82 51.63
C ILE A 127 4.29 -5.11 51.98
N HIS A 128 5.42 -5.37 51.32
CA HIS A 128 6.25 -6.53 51.61
C HIS A 128 6.84 -6.47 53.03
N ALA A 129 7.41 -5.33 53.42
CA ALA A 129 7.97 -5.09 54.74
C ALA A 129 6.93 -5.07 55.88
N MET A 130 5.64 -4.91 55.53
CA MET A 130 4.49 -4.91 56.45
C MET A 130 3.65 -6.20 56.35
N HIS A 131 4.22 -7.31 55.85
CA HIS A 131 3.56 -8.62 55.75
C HIS A 131 2.17 -8.56 55.06
N HIS A 132 2.12 -7.91 53.89
CA HIS A 132 0.93 -7.76 53.04
C HIS A 132 -0.18 -6.82 53.56
N GLU A 133 0.02 -6.14 54.69
CA GLU A 133 -0.90 -5.07 55.11
C GLU A 133 -0.88 -3.90 54.11
N GLN A 134 -2.06 -3.41 53.73
CA GLN A 134 -2.25 -2.36 52.71
C GLN A 134 -2.94 -1.11 53.27
N ASN A 135 -3.56 -1.21 54.47
CA ASN A 135 -4.26 -0.09 55.09
C ASN A 135 -3.30 0.85 55.84
N ILE A 136 -3.16 2.08 55.33
CA ILE A 136 -2.24 3.09 55.87
C ILE A 136 -2.55 3.51 57.31
N GLN A 137 -3.78 3.29 57.81
CA GLN A 137 -4.15 3.62 59.19
C GLN A 137 -3.57 2.65 60.24
N LYS A 138 -3.11 1.47 59.79
CA LYS A 138 -2.39 0.46 60.59
C LYS A 138 -0.88 0.55 60.41
N MET A 139 -0.41 1.40 59.48
CA MET A 139 1.00 1.68 59.26
C MET A 139 1.47 2.85 60.15
N GLY A 140 2.78 2.97 60.31
CA GLY A 140 3.40 4.06 61.06
C GLY A 140 4.81 3.74 61.53
N ASN A 141 5.60 4.80 61.76
CA ASN A 141 6.98 4.77 62.23
C ASN A 141 7.96 3.88 61.43
N CYS A 142 7.66 3.62 60.14
CA CYS A 142 8.45 2.73 59.29
C CYS A 142 9.78 3.35 58.82
N TRP A 143 9.91 4.68 58.79
CA TRP A 143 11.03 5.38 58.13
C TRP A 143 12.42 5.00 58.64
N LYS A 144 12.55 4.72 59.95
CA LYS A 144 13.82 4.29 60.56
C LYS A 144 14.24 2.87 60.17
N LYS A 145 13.29 2.03 59.73
CA LYS A 145 13.53 0.61 59.39
C LYS A 145 13.65 0.37 57.89
N ILE A 146 13.00 1.20 57.06
CA ILE A 146 13.05 1.14 55.58
C ILE A 146 13.47 2.49 54.97
N PRO A 147 14.68 3.01 55.31
CA PRO A 147 15.09 4.36 54.94
C PRO A 147 15.31 4.54 53.43
N CYS A 148 15.73 3.49 52.70
CA CYS A 148 15.93 3.60 51.26
C CYS A 148 14.58 3.70 50.55
N THR A 149 13.64 2.80 50.87
CA THR A 149 12.27 2.85 50.32
C THR A 149 11.58 4.18 50.67
N TYR A 150 11.76 4.69 51.89
CA TYR A 150 11.29 6.01 52.32
C TYR A 150 11.78 7.15 51.42
N THR A 151 13.11 7.29 51.25
CA THR A 151 13.71 8.36 50.44
C THR A 151 13.27 8.27 48.97
N LEU A 152 13.15 7.06 48.44
CA LEU A 152 12.69 6.81 47.06
C LEU A 152 11.22 7.20 46.86
N MET A 153 10.34 6.90 47.82
CA MET A 153 8.94 7.36 47.78
C MET A 153 8.81 8.88 47.92
N TRP A 154 9.68 9.53 48.70
CA TRP A 154 9.75 10.99 48.78
C TRP A 154 10.07 11.63 47.43
N ILE A 155 11.09 11.13 46.71
CA ILE A 155 11.44 11.60 45.35
C ILE A 155 10.24 11.47 44.41
N GLY A 156 9.53 10.33 44.44
CA GLY A 156 8.33 10.11 43.63
C GLY A 156 7.18 11.06 43.98
N SER A 157 6.94 11.33 45.27
CA SER A 157 5.89 12.25 45.73
C SER A 157 6.21 13.73 45.44
N LEU A 158 7.48 14.14 45.54
CA LEU A 158 7.93 15.48 45.15
C LEU A 158 7.77 15.71 43.65
N ALA A 159 8.17 14.73 42.83
CA ALA A 159 7.95 14.75 41.39
C ALA A 159 6.45 14.81 41.04
N LEU A 160 5.62 13.97 41.66
CA LEU A 160 4.17 13.97 41.45
C LEU A 160 3.49 15.30 41.85
N SER A 161 4.03 15.98 42.86
CA SER A 161 3.51 17.25 43.36
C SER A 161 3.94 18.47 42.53
N GLY A 162 4.87 18.31 41.58
CA GLY A 162 5.34 19.43 40.73
C GLY A 162 6.36 20.35 41.41
N ILE A 163 7.13 19.86 42.37
CA ILE A 163 8.10 20.68 43.11
C ILE A 163 9.45 20.71 42.38
N PHE A 164 10.05 21.90 42.26
CA PHE A 164 11.40 22.08 41.73
C PHE A 164 12.44 21.38 42.65
N PRO A 165 13.46 20.67 42.12
CA PRO A 165 13.83 20.52 40.71
C PRO A 165 13.32 19.24 40.03
N PHE A 166 12.27 18.59 40.54
CA PHE A 166 11.85 17.27 40.07
C PHE A 166 11.06 17.31 38.75
N ALA A 167 10.98 16.17 38.06
CA ALA A 167 10.50 16.09 36.68
C ALA A 167 9.06 16.61 36.45
N GLY A 168 8.19 16.55 37.47
CA GLY A 168 6.82 17.05 37.36
C GLY A 168 6.72 18.57 37.29
N PHE A 169 7.64 19.33 37.87
CA PHE A 169 7.66 20.80 37.76
C PHE A 169 7.71 21.23 36.28
N TYR A 170 8.66 20.65 35.54
CA TYR A 170 8.87 20.96 34.13
C TYR A 170 7.70 20.57 33.22
N SER A 171 6.95 19.51 33.56
CA SER A 171 5.96 18.92 32.65
C SER A 171 4.51 19.18 33.03
N LYS A 172 4.19 19.29 34.34
CA LYS A 172 2.84 19.55 34.83
C LYS A 172 2.50 21.03 34.77
N ASP A 173 3.42 21.90 35.18
CA ASP A 173 3.13 23.34 35.27
C ASP A 173 2.89 23.94 33.88
N LEU A 174 3.57 23.42 32.84
CA LEU A 174 3.28 23.76 31.44
C LEU A 174 1.84 23.46 31.00
N ILE A 175 1.20 22.40 31.53
CA ILE A 175 -0.23 22.11 31.26
C ILE A 175 -1.10 23.22 31.86
N ILE A 176 -0.74 23.70 33.05
CA ILE A 176 -1.51 24.73 33.78
C ILE A 176 -1.28 26.11 33.14
N GLU A 177 -0.06 26.39 32.65
CA GLU A 177 0.25 27.58 31.84
C GLU A 177 -0.57 27.61 30.53
N HIS A 178 -0.65 26.50 29.79
CA HIS A 178 -1.52 26.41 28.60
C HIS A 178 -3.01 26.55 28.95
N ALA A 179 -3.46 25.93 30.05
CA ALA A 179 -4.84 26.08 30.52
C ALA A 179 -5.18 27.56 30.78
N TYR A 180 -4.27 28.34 31.40
CA TYR A 180 -4.49 29.78 31.61
C TYR A 180 -4.69 30.54 30.29
N SER A 181 -3.93 30.22 29.24
CA SER A 181 -4.03 30.93 27.96
C SER A 181 -5.29 30.58 27.14
N THR A 182 -5.91 29.43 27.39
CA THR A 182 -6.94 28.86 26.50
C THR A 182 -8.31 28.72 27.17
N ASP A 183 -8.38 28.28 28.44
CA ASP A 183 -9.66 28.00 29.12
C ASP A 183 -9.58 28.22 30.64
N SER A 184 -10.34 29.21 31.12
CA SER A 184 -10.37 29.59 32.55
C SER A 184 -10.90 28.49 33.47
N PHE A 185 -11.80 27.63 33.00
CA PHE A 185 -12.34 26.52 33.82
C PHE A 185 -11.29 25.43 34.01
N ALA A 186 -10.61 25.02 32.93
CA ALA A 186 -9.48 24.11 32.95
C ALA A 186 -8.36 24.62 33.86
N PHE A 187 -8.05 25.93 33.83
CA PHE A 187 -7.05 26.55 34.69
C PHE A 187 -7.41 26.48 36.18
N VAL A 188 -8.63 26.89 36.56
CA VAL A 188 -9.06 26.87 37.97
C VAL A 188 -9.11 25.46 38.52
N ILE A 189 -9.68 24.50 37.77
CA ILE A 189 -9.69 23.08 38.17
C ILE A 189 -8.26 22.56 38.29
N SER A 190 -7.37 22.92 37.36
CA SER A 190 -5.96 22.51 37.40
C SER A 190 -5.22 22.95 38.67
N LEU A 191 -5.45 24.17 39.17
CA LEU A 191 -4.85 24.64 40.41
C LEU A 191 -5.41 23.90 41.64
N VAL A 192 -6.74 23.70 41.69
CA VAL A 192 -7.39 22.96 42.79
C VAL A 192 -6.93 21.49 42.85
N VAL A 193 -6.79 20.84 41.69
CA VAL A 193 -6.26 19.48 41.61
C VAL A 193 -4.77 19.42 41.97
N ALA A 194 -3.99 20.48 41.73
CA ALA A 194 -2.59 20.52 42.11
C ALA A 194 -2.43 20.53 43.63
N PHE A 195 -3.20 21.39 44.31
CA PHE A 195 -3.33 21.42 45.76
C PHE A 195 -3.72 20.04 46.33
N PHE A 196 -4.79 19.42 45.81
CA PHE A 196 -5.21 18.10 46.29
C PHE A 196 -4.18 17.00 46.01
N THR A 197 -3.49 17.07 44.87
CA THR A 197 -2.40 16.13 44.52
C THR A 197 -1.29 16.13 45.55
N ALA A 198 -0.83 17.32 45.94
CA ALA A 198 0.19 17.46 46.95
C ALA A 198 -0.33 17.03 48.34
N PHE A 199 -1.58 17.39 48.69
CA PHE A 199 -2.22 17.03 49.96
C PHE A 199 -2.37 15.51 50.16
N TYR A 200 -2.95 14.76 49.20
CA TYR A 200 -3.10 13.31 49.37
C TYR A 200 -1.75 12.57 49.31
N SER A 201 -0.77 13.09 48.55
CA SER A 201 0.57 12.51 48.48
C SER A 201 1.31 12.65 49.81
N TRP A 202 1.20 13.81 50.46
CA TRP A 202 1.77 13.99 51.80
C TRP A 202 1.00 13.24 52.90
N ARG A 203 -0.34 13.20 52.84
CA ARG A 203 -1.15 12.31 53.71
C ARG A 203 -0.62 10.88 53.68
N LEU A 204 -0.33 10.35 52.48
CA LEU A 204 0.20 9.01 52.30
C LEU A 204 1.55 8.84 53.02
N LEU A 205 2.53 9.71 52.72
CA LEU A 205 3.86 9.64 53.34
C LEU A 205 3.82 9.81 54.86
N LEU A 206 3.01 10.74 55.38
CA LEU A 206 2.91 10.99 56.82
C LEU A 206 2.27 9.80 57.56
N LEU A 207 1.18 9.23 57.05
CA LEU A 207 0.50 8.10 57.69
C LEU A 207 1.33 6.81 57.62
N VAL A 208 1.95 6.51 56.48
CA VAL A 208 2.76 5.28 56.32
C VAL A 208 4.05 5.35 57.15
N PHE A 209 4.75 6.49 57.15
CA PHE A 209 6.11 6.57 57.66
C PHE A 209 6.24 7.29 59.01
N HIS A 210 5.50 8.36 59.28
CA HIS A 210 5.72 9.24 60.45
C HIS A 210 4.68 9.11 61.56
N SER A 211 3.52 8.49 61.28
CA SER A 211 2.49 8.16 62.26
C SER A 211 3.07 7.45 63.49
N GLN A 212 2.66 7.88 64.69
CA GLN A 212 3.13 7.30 65.97
C GLN A 212 2.61 5.88 66.23
N LYS A 213 1.65 5.38 65.44
CA LYS A 213 1.13 4.01 65.58
C LYS A 213 2.20 3.01 65.13
N GLN A 214 2.81 2.32 66.09
CA GLN A 214 3.86 1.36 65.83
C GLN A 214 3.27 -0.04 65.62
N SER A 215 3.54 -0.67 64.48
CA SER A 215 3.21 -2.09 64.28
C SER A 215 4.18 -2.98 65.07
N LYS A 216 3.68 -4.07 65.67
CA LYS A 216 4.49 -5.05 66.42
C LYS A 216 5.33 -5.98 65.52
N ILE A 217 5.48 -5.63 64.24
CA ILE A 217 5.98 -6.51 63.18
C ILE A 217 7.49 -6.29 62.97
N ASN A 218 8.22 -7.35 62.62
CA ASN A 218 9.64 -7.27 62.31
C ASN A 218 9.89 -6.76 60.88
N ILE A 219 9.71 -5.44 60.71
CA ILE A 219 9.93 -4.73 59.43
C ILE A 219 11.43 -4.72 59.09
N HIS A 220 11.78 -5.17 57.88
CA HIS A 220 13.10 -5.03 57.26
C HIS A 220 13.00 -4.34 55.90
N GLU A 221 14.11 -3.81 55.39
CA GLU A 221 14.18 -3.21 54.05
C GLU A 221 14.09 -4.28 52.95
N ALA A 222 13.61 -3.88 51.78
CA ALA A 222 13.46 -4.77 50.63
C ALA A 222 14.81 -5.28 50.10
N PRO A 223 14.88 -6.50 49.52
CA PRO A 223 16.12 -7.03 48.95
C PRO A 223 16.63 -6.17 47.79
N LYS A 224 17.95 -6.19 47.55
CA LYS A 224 18.62 -5.37 46.51
C LYS A 224 17.96 -5.49 45.12
N ILE A 225 17.44 -6.67 44.77
CA ILE A 225 16.78 -6.92 43.49
C ILE A 225 15.47 -6.12 43.31
N MET A 226 14.80 -5.75 44.40
CA MET A 226 13.65 -4.85 44.39
C MET A 226 14.09 -3.39 44.43
N LEU A 227 15.14 -3.03 45.19
CA LEU A 227 15.63 -1.65 45.32
C LEU A 227 16.30 -1.09 44.05
N ILE A 228 17.05 -1.89 43.30
CA ILE A 228 17.79 -1.42 42.11
C ILE A 228 16.86 -0.77 41.05
N PRO A 229 15.71 -1.37 40.68
CA PRO A 229 14.72 -0.72 39.82
C PRO A 229 14.23 0.64 40.35
N LEU A 230 13.98 0.78 41.66
CA LEU A 230 13.54 2.07 42.22
C LEU A 230 14.62 3.15 42.09
N LEU A 231 15.90 2.82 42.24
CA LEU A 231 17.00 3.79 42.08
C LEU A 231 17.05 4.35 40.64
N ILE A 232 16.86 3.50 39.63
CA ILE A 232 16.80 3.91 38.22
C ILE A 232 15.57 4.80 37.98
N LEU A 233 14.41 4.44 38.53
CA LEU A 233 13.18 5.23 38.40
C LEU A 233 13.24 6.56 39.16
N ALA A 234 13.96 6.62 40.29
CA ALA A 234 14.23 7.85 41.03
C ALA A 234 15.15 8.80 40.26
N PHE A 235 16.21 8.28 39.63
CA PHE A 235 17.03 9.05 38.71
C PHE A 235 16.18 9.66 37.57
N GLY A 236 15.32 8.85 36.93
CA GLY A 236 14.35 9.35 35.96
C GLY A 236 13.43 10.44 36.53
N SER A 237 12.86 10.22 37.71
CA SER A 237 11.94 11.16 38.38
C SER A 237 12.56 12.51 38.75
N VAL A 238 13.89 12.60 38.84
CA VAL A 238 14.62 13.87 39.00
C VAL A 238 14.93 14.48 37.63
N PHE A 239 15.64 13.76 36.77
CA PHE A 239 16.29 14.35 35.59
C PHE A 239 15.46 14.33 34.30
N SER A 240 14.43 13.48 34.19
CA SER A 240 13.66 13.36 32.93
C SER A 240 12.85 14.61 32.57
N GLY A 241 12.63 15.52 33.51
CA GLY A 241 12.01 16.83 33.25
C GLY A 241 12.92 17.71 32.41
N VAL A 242 14.11 18.04 32.92
CA VAL A 242 15.11 18.86 32.21
C VAL A 242 15.51 18.20 30.88
N TRP A 243 15.83 16.91 30.92
CA TRP A 243 16.29 16.18 29.72
C TRP A 243 15.18 16.04 28.68
N GLY A 244 13.94 15.77 29.12
CA GLY A 244 12.78 15.68 28.25
C GLY A 244 12.40 17.01 27.61
N ALA A 245 12.39 18.10 28.38
CA ALA A 245 12.13 19.45 27.86
C ALA A 245 13.10 19.83 26.73
N ASN A 246 14.38 19.50 26.90
CA ASN A 246 15.44 19.77 25.92
C ASN A 246 15.38 18.83 24.69
N ILE A 247 15.22 17.51 24.86
CA ILE A 247 15.17 16.56 23.71
C ILE A 247 13.90 16.75 22.89
N LEU A 248 12.75 16.75 23.57
CA LEU A 248 11.45 16.89 22.92
C LEU A 248 11.24 18.33 22.44
N ASN A 249 12.18 19.22 22.76
CA ASN A 249 12.31 20.60 22.33
C ASN A 249 10.97 21.32 22.52
N ILE A 250 10.45 21.32 23.75
CA ILE A 250 9.04 21.64 24.01
C ILE A 250 8.66 23.07 23.61
N THR A 251 9.66 23.97 23.51
CA THR A 251 9.54 25.36 23.04
C THR A 251 9.78 25.54 21.53
N SER A 252 9.87 24.45 20.74
CA SER A 252 9.87 24.56 19.28
C SER A 252 9.41 23.27 18.57
N ASN A 253 8.62 23.43 17.50
CA ASN A 253 8.07 22.30 16.74
C ASN A 253 9.11 21.46 15.95
N ALA A 254 10.41 21.67 16.16
CA ALA A 254 11.50 21.00 15.45
C ALA A 254 11.56 19.47 15.67
N PHE A 255 11.23 18.99 16.88
CA PHE A 255 11.20 17.55 17.19
C PHE A 255 9.94 16.88 16.63
N TRP A 256 8.77 17.50 16.85
CA TRP A 256 7.47 16.90 16.51
C TRP A 256 7.07 17.04 15.04
N LYS A 257 7.54 18.09 14.34
CA LYS A 257 7.30 18.36 12.91
C LYS A 257 5.80 18.25 12.57
N SER A 258 5.43 17.36 11.65
CA SER A 258 4.04 17.06 11.24
C SER A 258 3.41 15.89 12.00
N SER A 259 4.07 15.34 13.01
CA SER A 259 3.63 14.11 13.71
C SER A 259 2.67 14.35 14.89
N LEU A 260 2.51 15.63 15.27
CA LEU A 260 1.49 16.21 16.12
C LEU A 260 1.13 17.57 15.49
N MET A 261 -0.13 17.99 15.59
CA MET A 261 -0.57 19.32 15.19
C MET A 261 -0.47 20.21 16.43
N VAL A 262 0.45 21.16 16.41
CA VAL A 262 0.66 22.15 17.48
C VAL A 262 0.24 23.51 16.93
N ILE A 263 -0.75 24.13 17.55
CA ILE A 263 -1.18 25.50 17.26
C ILE A 263 -0.32 26.44 18.13
N ASP A 264 -0.06 27.65 17.64
CA ASP A 264 0.99 28.56 18.12
C ASP A 264 1.07 28.72 19.65
N GLU A 265 2.31 28.77 20.17
CA GLU A 265 2.60 28.93 21.59
C GLU A 265 2.17 30.31 22.10
N HIS A 266 1.10 30.34 22.90
CA HIS A 266 0.79 31.50 23.74
C HIS A 266 1.71 31.53 24.97
N GLY A 267 2.91 32.09 24.77
CA GLY A 267 3.90 32.29 25.84
C GLY A 267 3.36 33.13 26.99
N VAL A 268 3.05 32.51 28.12
CA VAL A 268 2.62 33.21 29.35
C VAL A 268 3.84 33.85 30.03
N HIS A 269 4.15 35.10 29.65
CA HIS A 269 5.31 35.84 30.20
C HIS A 269 5.16 36.29 31.66
N ASN A 270 4.02 36.04 32.32
CA ASN A 270 3.80 36.50 33.69
C ASN A 270 4.36 35.51 34.73
N PHE A 271 5.48 35.90 35.35
CA PHE A 271 6.15 35.15 36.43
C PHE A 271 5.21 34.74 37.58
N PHE A 272 4.20 35.56 37.92
CA PHE A 272 3.25 35.23 38.98
C PHE A 272 2.43 33.98 38.67
N ILE A 273 2.03 33.79 37.41
CA ILE A 273 1.22 32.64 36.97
C ILE A 273 2.04 31.36 37.04
N LYS A 274 3.31 31.42 36.65
CA LYS A 274 4.28 30.33 36.79
C LYS A 274 4.51 29.91 38.26
N LEU A 275 4.34 30.83 39.20
CA LEU A 275 4.49 30.54 40.63
C LEU A 275 3.23 29.88 41.24
N LEU A 276 2.02 30.16 40.72
CA LEU A 276 0.76 29.68 41.29
C LEU A 276 0.66 28.14 41.48
N PRO A 277 1.04 27.28 40.52
CA PRO A 277 1.04 25.82 40.71
C PRO A 277 1.90 25.36 41.88
N THR A 278 3.07 25.98 42.06
CA THR A 278 3.99 25.65 43.15
C THR A 278 3.42 26.09 44.51
N LEU A 279 2.79 27.26 44.59
CA LEU A 279 2.11 27.75 45.80
C LEU A 279 0.89 26.89 46.17
N ALA A 280 0.10 26.45 45.18
CA ALA A 280 -1.00 25.51 45.39
C ALA A 280 -0.49 24.17 45.96
N SER A 281 0.64 23.68 45.43
CA SER A 281 1.23 22.40 45.88
C SER A 281 1.87 22.52 47.28
N LEU A 282 2.58 23.62 47.56
CA LEU A 282 3.18 23.91 48.88
C LEU A 282 2.11 24.09 49.96
N SER A 283 1.01 24.80 49.67
CA SER A 283 -0.11 24.94 50.62
C SER A 283 -0.83 23.62 50.89
N GLY A 284 -0.94 22.74 49.89
CA GLY A 284 -1.42 21.36 50.07
C GLY A 284 -0.53 20.54 51.02
N ILE A 285 0.81 20.64 50.88
CA ILE A 285 1.77 19.97 51.77
C ILE A 285 1.71 20.55 53.19
N ALA A 286 1.69 21.87 53.33
CA ALA A 286 1.59 22.54 54.62
C ALA A 286 0.32 22.10 55.38
N LEU A 287 -0.84 22.08 54.70
CA LEU A 287 -2.09 21.61 55.30
C LEU A 287 -2.02 20.13 55.72
N ALA A 288 -1.37 19.28 54.93
CA ALA A 288 -1.19 17.87 55.29
C ALA A 288 -0.32 17.69 56.56
N TYR A 289 0.76 18.47 56.71
CA TYR A 289 1.55 18.49 57.95
C TYR A 289 0.74 18.97 59.15
N LEU A 290 -0.02 20.07 59.00
CA LEU A 290 -0.84 20.65 60.08
C LEU A 290 -1.94 19.70 60.57
N ILE A 291 -2.50 18.86 59.68
CA ILE A 291 -3.55 17.89 60.03
C ILE A 291 -2.97 16.56 60.56
N TYR A 292 -1.97 15.98 59.89
CA TYR A 292 -1.54 14.60 60.18
C TYR A 292 -0.32 14.49 61.09
N GLN A 293 0.62 15.45 61.05
CA GLN A 293 1.84 15.41 61.85
C GLN A 293 1.69 16.23 63.14
N TYR A 294 1.32 17.51 63.01
CA TYR A 294 1.22 18.43 64.14
C TYR A 294 -0.16 18.45 64.81
N GLN A 295 -1.19 17.92 64.13
CA GLN A 295 -2.58 17.81 64.61
C GLN A 295 -3.22 19.15 65.09
N VAL A 296 -2.67 20.28 64.63
CA VAL A 296 -3.15 21.65 64.92
C VAL A 296 -4.56 21.86 64.35
N ILE A 297 -4.82 21.32 63.16
CA ILE A 297 -6.12 21.41 62.49
C ILE A 297 -6.87 20.08 62.68
N ARG A 298 -8.00 20.13 63.39
CA ARG A 298 -8.90 18.97 63.55
C ARG A 298 -9.52 18.58 62.21
N GLN A 299 -9.61 17.27 61.96
CA GLN A 299 -10.21 16.71 60.74
C GLN A 299 -11.69 17.10 60.59
N ILE A 300 -12.12 17.35 59.36
CA ILE A 300 -13.49 17.75 59.00
C ILE A 300 -14.48 16.65 59.40
N LYS A 301 -15.46 17.00 60.24
CA LYS A 301 -16.43 16.05 60.85
C LYS A 301 -17.67 15.73 60.01
N SER A 302 -17.79 16.22 58.77
CA SER A 302 -18.99 15.98 57.95
C SER A 302 -19.10 14.51 57.54
N LYS A 303 -19.95 13.76 58.26
CA LYS A 303 -20.21 12.33 57.99
C LYS A 303 -20.72 12.09 56.56
N PHE A 304 -21.53 13.00 56.03
CA PHE A 304 -22.06 12.90 54.67
C PHE A 304 -20.96 13.01 53.62
N LEU A 305 -20.18 14.09 53.64
CA LEU A 305 -19.10 14.33 52.67
C LEU A 305 -18.02 13.24 52.76
N LEU A 306 -17.65 12.83 53.98
CA LEU A 306 -16.69 11.77 54.19
C LEU A 306 -17.17 10.43 53.58
N LYS A 307 -18.43 10.05 53.82
CA LYS A 307 -19.02 8.82 53.27
C LYS A 307 -19.13 8.86 51.75
N PHE A 308 -19.55 10.00 51.18
CA PHE A 308 -19.62 10.21 49.73
C PHE A 308 -18.26 10.05 49.04
N LEU A 309 -17.20 10.65 49.60
CA LEU A 309 -15.84 10.52 49.05
C LEU A 309 -15.25 9.14 49.28
N GLN A 310 -15.49 8.51 50.44
CA GLN A 310 -15.05 7.13 50.72
C GLN A 310 -15.68 6.13 49.75
N ASN A 311 -16.97 6.28 49.47
CA ASN A 311 -17.71 5.48 48.50
C ASN A 311 -17.53 5.97 47.05
N LYS A 312 -16.44 6.68 46.73
CA LYS A 312 -16.04 6.94 45.33
C LYS A 312 -17.12 7.72 44.54
N TRP A 313 -17.80 8.65 45.21
CA TRP A 313 -18.97 9.39 44.71
C TRP A 313 -20.18 8.51 44.33
N TYR A 314 -20.24 7.26 44.81
CA TYR A 314 -21.22 6.23 44.46
C TYR A 314 -21.26 5.84 42.96
N PHE A 315 -20.21 6.13 42.20
CA PHE A 315 -20.14 5.79 40.77
C PHE A 315 -20.22 4.29 40.51
N ASP A 316 -19.60 3.49 41.37
CA ASP A 316 -19.55 2.03 41.25
C ASP A 316 -20.94 1.41 41.53
N GLU A 317 -21.64 1.90 42.56
CA GLU A 317 -23.01 1.49 42.88
C GLU A 317 -24.00 1.91 41.78
N VAL A 318 -23.82 3.08 41.17
CA VAL A 318 -24.60 3.51 39.99
C VAL A 318 -24.31 2.63 38.78
N TYR A 319 -23.05 2.27 38.53
CA TYR A 319 -22.67 1.38 37.42
C TYR A 319 -23.23 -0.04 37.61
N GLU A 320 -23.16 -0.57 38.83
CA GLU A 320 -23.76 -1.83 39.24
C GLU A 320 -25.28 -1.83 39.04
N PHE A 321 -25.97 -0.75 39.45
CA PHE A 321 -27.43 -0.63 39.33
C PHE A 321 -27.93 -0.38 37.89
N VAL A 322 -27.26 0.49 37.13
CA VAL A 322 -27.74 0.93 35.80
C VAL A 322 -27.30 0.00 34.68
N ILE A 323 -26.10 -0.60 34.78
CA ILE A 323 -25.54 -1.44 33.70
C ILE A 323 -25.54 -2.92 34.11
N ILE A 324 -24.94 -3.25 35.25
CA ILE A 324 -24.67 -4.66 35.57
C ILE A 324 -25.94 -5.40 36.01
N ALA A 325 -26.80 -4.80 36.84
CA ALA A 325 -28.02 -5.43 37.33
C ALA A 325 -29.04 -5.74 36.20
N PRO A 326 -29.31 -4.84 35.23
CA PRO A 326 -30.14 -5.18 34.07
C PRO A 326 -29.53 -6.26 33.19
N ILE A 327 -28.21 -6.25 32.95
CA ILE A 327 -27.52 -7.31 32.20
C ILE A 327 -27.62 -8.66 32.94
N ARG A 328 -27.40 -8.69 34.26
CA ARG A 328 -27.58 -9.91 35.07
C ARG A 328 -29.03 -10.38 35.07
N PHE A 329 -30.01 -9.47 35.13
CA PHE A 329 -31.43 -9.83 35.05
C PHE A 329 -31.77 -10.45 33.69
N MET A 330 -31.36 -9.81 32.59
CA MET A 330 -31.55 -10.31 31.23
C MET A 330 -30.85 -11.65 31.01
N SER A 331 -29.60 -11.79 31.48
CA SER A 331 -28.85 -13.04 31.46
C SER A 331 -29.54 -14.16 32.24
N ARG A 332 -30.09 -13.88 33.43
CA ARG A 332 -30.90 -14.86 34.20
C ARG A 332 -32.22 -15.19 33.49
N LEU A 333 -32.82 -14.25 32.76
CA LEU A 333 -34.05 -14.49 32.01
C LEU A 333 -33.77 -15.39 30.81
N LEU A 334 -32.71 -15.09 30.04
CA LEU A 334 -32.23 -15.94 28.95
C LEU A 334 -31.80 -17.32 29.44
N TRP A 335 -31.05 -17.43 30.55
CA TRP A 335 -30.71 -18.73 31.16
C TRP A 335 -31.94 -19.50 31.63
N LYS A 336 -32.94 -18.84 32.22
CA LYS A 336 -34.22 -19.49 32.57
C LYS A 336 -34.99 -19.94 31.34
N PHE A 337 -34.92 -19.20 30.22
CA PHE A 337 -35.52 -19.62 28.95
C PHE A 337 -34.77 -20.82 28.36
N ASP A 338 -33.44 -20.81 28.38
CA ASP A 338 -32.57 -21.91 27.97
C ASP A 338 -32.93 -23.19 28.76
N VAL A 339 -32.85 -23.14 30.10
CA VAL A 339 -33.16 -24.29 30.96
C VAL A 339 -34.63 -24.72 30.89
N LYS A 340 -35.60 -23.79 30.74
CA LYS A 340 -37.03 -24.18 30.72
C LYS A 340 -37.57 -24.55 29.35
N ALA A 341 -37.04 -24.01 28.27
CA ALA A 341 -37.51 -24.28 26.91
C ALA A 341 -36.52 -25.17 26.15
N ILE A 342 -35.25 -24.77 26.05
CA ILE A 342 -34.26 -25.50 25.24
C ILE A 342 -33.88 -26.82 25.92
N ASP A 343 -33.57 -26.83 27.22
CA ASP A 343 -33.29 -28.07 27.94
C ASP A 343 -34.56 -28.92 28.13
N SER A 344 -35.70 -28.36 28.53
CA SER A 344 -36.92 -29.17 28.75
C SER A 344 -37.54 -29.77 27.49
N PHE A 345 -37.49 -29.09 26.34
CA PHE A 345 -38.00 -29.65 25.07
C PHE A 345 -36.92 -30.32 24.22
N GLY A 346 -35.64 -29.98 24.45
CA GLY A 346 -34.48 -30.65 23.88
C GLY A 346 -33.99 -31.78 24.81
N PRO A 347 -32.76 -31.70 25.36
CA PRO A 347 -32.15 -32.76 26.16
C PRO A 347 -33.09 -33.40 27.19
N ASN A 348 -33.54 -32.69 28.22
CA ASN A 348 -34.26 -33.27 29.36
C ASN A 348 -35.61 -33.89 28.96
N GLY A 349 -36.32 -33.28 27.99
CA GLY A 349 -37.52 -33.86 27.40
C GLY A 349 -37.22 -35.18 26.70
N VAL A 350 -36.17 -35.21 25.87
CA VAL A 350 -35.75 -36.41 25.14
C VAL A 350 -35.21 -37.50 26.10
N VAL A 351 -34.46 -37.20 27.17
CA VAL A 351 -34.03 -38.24 28.15
C VAL A 351 -35.21 -38.79 28.94
N SER A 352 -36.20 -37.97 29.28
CA SER A 352 -37.41 -38.47 29.97
C SER A 352 -38.22 -39.49 29.14
N ILE A 353 -37.98 -39.54 27.82
CA ILE A 353 -38.63 -40.47 26.89
C ILE A 353 -37.69 -41.61 26.46
N PHE A 354 -36.38 -41.35 26.30
CA PHE A 354 -35.43 -42.26 25.63
C PHE A 354 -34.18 -42.67 26.45
N GLY A 355 -33.96 -42.15 27.67
CA GLY A 355 -32.83 -42.53 28.52
C GLY A 355 -31.62 -41.56 28.48
N THR A 356 -30.54 -41.91 29.18
CA THR A 356 -29.48 -40.99 29.63
C THR A 356 -28.78 -40.17 28.54
N PHE A 357 -28.48 -38.89 28.84
CA PHE A 357 -27.54 -38.03 28.08
C PHE A 357 -26.17 -37.90 28.74
N ASN A 358 -25.90 -38.62 29.84
CA ASN A 358 -24.58 -38.56 30.46
C ASN A 358 -23.54 -39.19 29.52
N ILE A 359 -22.66 -38.35 28.97
CA ILE A 359 -21.62 -38.73 28.00
C ILE A 359 -20.71 -39.82 28.57
N GLN A 360 -20.51 -39.86 29.89
CA GLN A 360 -19.68 -40.86 30.56
C GLN A 360 -20.38 -42.24 30.60
N GLU A 361 -21.69 -42.27 30.85
CA GLU A 361 -22.50 -43.49 30.78
C GLU A 361 -22.63 -43.98 29.33
N LEU A 362 -22.94 -43.06 28.40
CA LEU A 362 -23.03 -43.37 26.97
C LEU A 362 -21.69 -43.90 26.42
N ALA A 363 -20.55 -43.36 26.86
CA ALA A 363 -19.23 -43.88 26.48
C ALA A 363 -18.96 -45.31 26.97
N THR A 364 -19.68 -45.82 27.97
CA THR A 364 -19.61 -47.24 28.38
C THR A 364 -20.62 -48.13 27.64
N LEU A 365 -21.77 -47.59 27.24
CA LEU A 365 -22.87 -48.36 26.63
C LEU A 365 -22.80 -48.41 25.09
N VAL A 366 -22.44 -47.30 24.44
CA VAL A 366 -22.46 -47.20 22.96
C VAL A 366 -21.43 -48.11 22.28
N PRO A 367 -20.22 -48.36 22.82
CA PRO A 367 -19.27 -49.30 22.22
C PRO A 367 -19.74 -50.77 22.16
N SER A 368 -20.77 -51.16 22.94
CA SER A 368 -21.35 -52.51 22.89
C SER A 368 -22.47 -52.67 21.85
N LEU A 369 -22.86 -51.59 21.15
CA LEU A 369 -23.83 -51.66 20.06
C LEU A 369 -23.21 -52.32 18.81
N ASN A 370 -24.05 -52.91 17.95
CA ASN A 370 -23.58 -53.52 16.70
C ASN A 370 -23.01 -52.48 15.72
N LEU A 371 -22.17 -52.94 14.78
CA LEU A 371 -21.47 -52.06 13.84
C LEU A 371 -22.43 -51.25 12.96
N GLU A 372 -23.61 -51.77 12.62
CA GLU A 372 -24.62 -51.07 11.81
C GLU A 372 -25.19 -49.85 12.54
N VAL A 373 -25.63 -50.00 13.80
CA VAL A 373 -26.13 -48.88 14.61
C VAL A 373 -24.99 -47.92 14.96
N GLN A 374 -23.79 -48.42 15.28
CA GLN A 374 -22.63 -47.55 15.44
C GLN A 374 -22.34 -46.73 14.17
N SER A 375 -22.46 -47.33 12.98
CA SER A 375 -22.20 -46.65 11.70
C SER A 375 -23.22 -45.54 11.41
N LEU A 376 -24.51 -45.78 11.66
CA LEU A 376 -25.55 -44.76 11.50
C LEU A 376 -25.35 -43.57 12.45
N LEU A 377 -25.09 -43.85 13.73
CA LEU A 377 -24.77 -42.81 14.72
C LEU A 377 -23.48 -42.07 14.36
N TRP A 378 -22.46 -42.79 13.89
CA TRP A 378 -21.18 -42.22 13.49
C TRP A 378 -21.34 -41.27 12.32
N ILE A 379 -22.12 -41.60 11.30
CA ILE A 379 -22.40 -40.72 10.15
C ILE A 379 -23.09 -39.43 10.62
N ALA A 380 -24.06 -39.52 11.54
CA ALA A 380 -24.76 -38.35 12.07
C ALA A 380 -23.83 -37.40 12.85
N PHE A 381 -22.99 -37.93 13.74
CA PHE A 381 -21.95 -37.15 14.42
C PHE A 381 -20.89 -36.62 13.45
N PHE A 382 -20.47 -37.44 12.47
CA PHE A 382 -19.47 -37.08 11.48
C PHE A 382 -19.90 -35.88 10.67
N ILE A 383 -21.13 -35.83 10.13
CA ILE A 383 -21.62 -34.67 9.36
C ILE A 383 -21.60 -33.39 10.21
N SER A 384 -22.08 -33.46 11.46
CA SER A 384 -22.11 -32.31 12.39
C SER A 384 -20.71 -31.75 12.69
N PHE A 385 -19.71 -32.61 12.90
CA PHE A 385 -18.33 -32.17 13.14
C PHE A 385 -17.60 -31.82 11.84
N ALA A 386 -17.82 -32.52 10.73
CA ALA A 386 -17.22 -32.25 9.42
C ALA A 386 -17.60 -30.87 8.88
N ILE A 387 -18.84 -30.42 9.09
CA ILE A 387 -19.27 -29.03 8.80
C ILE A 387 -18.45 -28.03 9.65
N LYS A 388 -18.19 -28.33 10.92
CA LYS A 388 -17.44 -27.46 11.86
C LYS A 388 -15.93 -27.48 11.67
N VAL A 389 -15.34 -28.55 11.12
CA VAL A 389 -13.90 -28.67 10.78
C VAL A 389 -13.63 -28.28 9.31
N PRO A 390 -14.51 -27.46 8.72
CA PRO A 390 -14.84 -27.42 7.28
C PRO A 390 -14.10 -28.46 6.42
N MET A 391 -14.49 -29.73 6.56
CA MET A 391 -13.96 -30.82 5.75
C MET A 391 -14.55 -30.77 4.33
N PHE A 392 -13.87 -31.38 3.35
CA PHE A 392 -14.49 -31.68 2.06
C PHE A 392 -15.62 -32.72 2.23
N PRO A 393 -16.82 -32.53 1.63
CA PRO A 393 -17.26 -31.40 0.78
C PRO A 393 -17.90 -30.22 1.54
N PHE A 394 -18.15 -30.33 2.85
CA PHE A 394 -18.85 -29.36 3.71
C PHE A 394 -18.12 -28.03 4.02
N HIS A 395 -17.08 -27.68 3.27
CA HIS A 395 -16.16 -26.57 3.58
C HIS A 395 -16.57 -25.22 2.99
N THR A 396 -17.52 -25.21 2.05
CA THR A 396 -17.84 -24.07 1.17
C THR A 396 -18.30 -22.81 1.91
N TRP A 397 -18.88 -22.94 3.10
CA TRP A 397 -19.34 -21.81 3.91
C TRP A 397 -18.20 -20.98 4.53
N LEU A 398 -17.01 -21.58 4.72
CA LEU A 398 -15.94 -20.97 5.51
C LEU A 398 -15.32 -19.72 4.84
N PRO A 399 -14.93 -19.73 3.54
CA PRO A 399 -14.30 -18.58 2.91
C PRO A 399 -15.21 -17.34 2.91
N ASP A 400 -16.49 -17.53 2.57
CA ASP A 400 -17.45 -16.43 2.52
C ASP A 400 -17.77 -15.89 3.93
N ALA A 401 -17.87 -16.75 4.94
CA ALA A 401 -18.03 -16.32 6.34
C ALA A 401 -16.85 -15.46 6.83
N HIS A 402 -15.62 -15.76 6.40
CA HIS A 402 -14.44 -14.93 6.72
C HIS A 402 -14.47 -13.58 6.00
N VAL A 403 -14.81 -13.54 4.72
CA VAL A 403 -14.93 -12.30 3.94
C VAL A 403 -15.96 -11.35 4.57
N GLN A 404 -17.18 -11.86 4.80
CA GLN A 404 -18.31 -11.07 5.30
C GLN A 404 -18.19 -10.67 6.78
N SER A 405 -17.47 -11.44 7.60
CA SER A 405 -17.34 -11.13 9.03
C SER A 405 -16.39 -9.95 9.29
N PRO A 406 -16.68 -9.12 10.32
CA PRO A 406 -15.69 -8.18 10.84
C PRO A 406 -14.46 -8.94 11.35
N THR A 407 -13.31 -8.27 11.40
CA THR A 407 -12.03 -8.87 11.81
C THR A 407 -12.12 -9.69 13.10
N SER A 408 -12.80 -9.18 14.12
CA SER A 408 -13.04 -9.88 15.39
C SER A 408 -13.86 -11.16 15.23
N GLY A 409 -14.84 -11.18 14.33
CA GLY A 409 -15.61 -12.37 13.98
C GLY A 409 -14.74 -13.43 13.31
N SER A 410 -13.95 -13.04 12.31
CA SER A 410 -12.97 -13.93 11.67
C SER A 410 -11.95 -14.51 12.65
N VAL A 411 -11.49 -13.71 13.62
CA VAL A 411 -10.55 -14.15 14.68
C VAL A 411 -11.17 -15.21 15.58
N ILE A 412 -12.42 -15.04 16.03
CA ILE A 412 -13.13 -16.03 16.86
C ILE A 412 -13.42 -17.31 16.06
N LEU A 413 -13.81 -17.15 14.80
CA LEU A 413 -14.18 -18.25 13.91
C LEU A 413 -12.97 -19.14 13.61
N ALA A 414 -11.84 -18.53 13.22
CA ALA A 414 -10.58 -19.23 12.95
C ALA A 414 -9.92 -19.78 14.22
N GLY A 415 -9.93 -19.01 15.31
CA GLY A 415 -9.24 -19.33 16.55
C GLY A 415 -9.92 -20.37 17.42
N LEU A 416 -11.26 -20.43 17.42
CA LEU A 416 -12.03 -21.25 18.36
C LEU A 416 -13.10 -22.12 17.68
N LEU A 417 -13.97 -21.54 16.85
CA LEU A 417 -15.14 -22.27 16.31
C LEU A 417 -14.74 -23.51 15.52
N ILE A 418 -13.78 -23.37 14.59
CA ILE A 418 -13.27 -24.47 13.77
C ILE A 418 -12.71 -25.63 14.62
N LYS A 419 -12.12 -25.31 15.78
CA LYS A 419 -11.40 -26.27 16.63
C LYS A 419 -12.37 -27.10 17.47
N MET A 420 -13.56 -26.58 17.76
CA MET A 420 -14.62 -27.31 18.44
C MET A 420 -15.12 -28.53 17.64
N GLY A 421 -14.99 -28.53 16.31
CA GLY A 421 -15.29 -29.71 15.50
C GLY A 421 -14.25 -30.83 15.67
N GLY A 422 -12.96 -30.51 15.66
CA GLY A 422 -11.87 -31.48 15.88
C GLY A 422 -11.88 -32.06 17.29
N TYR A 423 -12.18 -31.21 18.27
CA TYR A 423 -12.46 -31.63 19.65
C TYR A 423 -13.71 -32.53 19.72
N GLY A 424 -14.72 -32.30 18.87
CA GLY A 424 -15.89 -33.15 18.72
C GLY A 424 -15.54 -34.57 18.27
N PHE A 425 -14.72 -34.72 17.24
CA PHE A 425 -14.22 -36.03 16.80
C PHE A 425 -13.46 -36.77 17.92
N LEU A 426 -12.58 -36.06 18.64
CA LEU A 426 -11.80 -36.59 19.77
C LEU A 426 -12.65 -37.01 20.99
N ARG A 427 -13.77 -36.33 21.24
CA ARG A 427 -14.61 -36.56 22.43
C ARG A 427 -15.80 -37.48 22.22
N PHE A 428 -16.32 -37.54 20.99
CA PHE A 428 -17.55 -38.27 20.68
C PHE A 428 -17.29 -39.38 19.66
N SER A 429 -16.89 -39.04 18.43
CA SER A 429 -16.76 -40.07 17.37
C SER A 429 -15.77 -41.17 17.73
N ILE A 430 -14.52 -40.81 18.05
CA ILE A 430 -13.45 -41.79 18.31
C ILE A 430 -13.71 -42.66 19.56
N PRO A 431 -13.96 -42.10 20.76
CA PRO A 431 -14.09 -42.92 21.97
C PRO A 431 -15.48 -43.56 22.15
N MET A 432 -16.56 -42.92 21.66
CA MET A 432 -17.92 -43.42 21.87
C MET A 432 -18.35 -44.42 20.78
N LEU A 433 -17.78 -44.32 19.58
CA LEU A 433 -18.10 -45.14 18.41
C LEU A 433 -16.80 -45.72 17.78
N PRO A 434 -16.02 -46.53 18.53
CA PRO A 434 -14.67 -46.91 18.11
C PRO A 434 -14.66 -47.84 16.89
N GLN A 435 -15.60 -48.79 16.79
CA GLN A 435 -15.64 -49.76 15.69
C GLN A 435 -15.99 -49.07 14.36
N ALA A 436 -17.00 -48.19 14.38
CA ALA A 436 -17.34 -47.37 13.22
C ALA A 436 -16.24 -46.36 12.86
N SER A 437 -15.55 -45.78 13.84
CA SER A 437 -14.43 -44.86 13.58
C SER A 437 -13.23 -45.55 12.90
N LEU A 438 -12.94 -46.81 13.24
CA LEU A 438 -11.95 -47.62 12.53
C LEU A 438 -12.43 -47.96 11.12
N TYR A 439 -13.68 -48.39 10.96
CA TYR A 439 -14.26 -48.73 9.66
C TYR A 439 -14.23 -47.55 8.66
N PHE A 440 -14.60 -46.35 9.10
CA PHE A 440 -14.60 -45.14 8.26
C PHE A 440 -13.25 -44.39 8.22
N SER A 441 -12.19 -44.86 8.90
CA SER A 441 -10.86 -44.23 8.93
C SER A 441 -10.36 -43.86 7.52
N ASN A 442 -10.31 -44.85 6.61
CA ASN A 442 -9.83 -44.66 5.24
C ASN A 442 -10.67 -43.63 4.47
N PHE A 443 -11.99 -43.60 4.70
CA PHE A 443 -12.89 -42.62 4.08
C PHE A 443 -12.59 -41.19 4.56
N VAL A 444 -12.37 -41.00 5.86
CA VAL A 444 -11.99 -39.69 6.44
C VAL A 444 -10.62 -39.24 5.93
N VAL A 445 -9.65 -40.15 5.82
CA VAL A 445 -8.31 -39.84 5.28
C VAL A 445 -8.39 -39.44 3.80
N VAL A 446 -9.19 -40.13 2.97
CA VAL A 446 -9.38 -39.75 1.56
C VAL A 446 -10.02 -38.37 1.44
N LEU A 447 -11.09 -38.08 2.19
CA LEU A 447 -11.71 -36.72 2.21
C LEU A 447 -10.72 -35.65 2.68
N SER A 448 -9.86 -35.99 3.64
CA SER A 448 -8.82 -35.09 4.16
C SER A 448 -7.75 -34.78 3.11
N ILE A 449 -7.29 -35.77 2.36
CA ILE A 449 -6.33 -35.59 1.25
C ILE A 449 -6.94 -34.72 0.15
N ILE A 450 -8.21 -34.98 -0.22
CA ILE A 450 -8.95 -34.15 -1.18
C ILE A 450 -9.04 -32.71 -0.68
N ALA A 451 -9.41 -32.49 0.58
CA ALA A 451 -9.48 -31.15 1.17
C ALA A 451 -8.14 -30.40 1.12
N VAL A 452 -7.03 -31.08 1.44
CA VAL A 452 -5.68 -30.50 1.38
C VAL A 452 -5.32 -30.07 -0.03
N ILE A 453 -5.47 -30.96 -1.02
CA ILE A 453 -5.09 -30.69 -2.41
C ILE A 453 -6.01 -29.59 -3.00
N TYR A 454 -7.33 -29.77 -2.89
CA TYR A 454 -8.31 -28.84 -3.44
C TYR A 454 -8.16 -27.44 -2.83
N ALA A 455 -8.15 -27.32 -1.49
CA ALA A 455 -8.10 -26.01 -0.86
C ALA A 455 -6.76 -25.30 -1.09
N SER A 456 -5.65 -26.02 -1.23
CA SER A 456 -4.35 -25.43 -1.59
C SER A 456 -4.35 -24.87 -3.02
N LEU A 457 -4.91 -25.61 -3.98
CA LEU A 457 -5.03 -25.14 -5.37
C LEU A 457 -5.97 -23.93 -5.47
N VAL A 458 -7.10 -23.95 -4.76
CA VAL A 458 -8.05 -22.83 -4.76
C VAL A 458 -7.47 -21.61 -4.03
N ALA A 459 -6.74 -21.80 -2.92
CA ALA A 459 -6.04 -20.73 -2.21
C ALA A 459 -5.04 -19.99 -3.10
N PHE A 460 -4.29 -20.73 -3.93
CA PHE A 460 -3.33 -20.16 -4.88
C PHE A 460 -3.98 -19.26 -5.95
N ALA A 461 -5.25 -19.53 -6.28
CA ALA A 461 -6.05 -18.76 -7.23
C ALA A 461 -6.93 -17.66 -6.60
N GLN A 462 -6.74 -17.32 -5.32
CA GLN A 462 -7.50 -16.23 -4.67
C GLN A 462 -6.81 -14.87 -4.79
N ASP A 463 -7.52 -13.87 -5.31
CA ASP A 463 -7.10 -12.46 -5.26
C ASP A 463 -7.40 -11.78 -3.92
N ASP A 464 -8.32 -12.34 -3.12
CA ASP A 464 -8.72 -11.83 -1.80
C ASP A 464 -7.91 -12.50 -0.68
N ILE A 465 -7.25 -11.68 0.14
CA ILE A 465 -6.35 -12.17 1.20
C ILE A 465 -7.07 -12.88 2.36
N LYS A 466 -8.33 -12.53 2.67
CA LYS A 466 -9.12 -13.28 3.66
C LYS A 466 -9.53 -14.64 3.11
N LYS A 467 -9.93 -14.72 1.83
CA LYS A 467 -10.25 -16.00 1.17
C LYS A 467 -9.03 -16.92 1.14
N LEU A 468 -7.85 -16.39 0.80
CA LEU A 468 -6.59 -17.14 0.83
C LEU A 468 -6.34 -17.76 2.21
N ILE A 469 -6.44 -16.98 3.29
CA ILE A 469 -6.25 -17.50 4.67
C ILE A 469 -7.35 -18.51 5.03
N ALA A 470 -8.60 -18.30 4.63
CA ALA A 470 -9.68 -19.25 4.87
C ALA A 470 -9.47 -20.60 4.15
N TYR A 471 -9.05 -20.60 2.87
CA TYR A 471 -8.72 -21.83 2.16
C TYR A 471 -7.46 -22.52 2.72
N SER A 472 -6.44 -21.77 3.16
CA SER A 472 -5.32 -22.37 3.91
C SER A 472 -5.80 -23.05 5.21
N SER A 473 -6.81 -22.47 5.88
CA SER A 473 -7.41 -23.07 7.08
C SER A 473 -8.13 -24.38 6.78
N ILE A 474 -8.82 -24.50 5.63
CA ILE A 474 -9.43 -25.76 5.18
C ILE A 474 -8.35 -26.83 4.97
N ALA A 475 -7.25 -26.50 4.30
CA ALA A 475 -6.14 -27.43 4.10
C ALA A 475 -5.53 -27.88 5.44
N HIS A 476 -5.22 -26.94 6.35
CA HIS A 476 -4.71 -27.27 7.69
C HIS A 476 -5.67 -28.13 8.52
N MET A 477 -6.98 -27.93 8.40
CA MET A 477 -7.97 -28.76 9.10
C MET A 477 -8.14 -30.14 8.46
N GLY A 478 -7.96 -30.28 7.14
CA GLY A 478 -7.82 -31.57 6.48
C GLY A 478 -6.63 -32.37 7.02
N ILE A 479 -5.48 -31.71 7.23
CA ILE A 479 -4.30 -32.35 7.86
C ILE A 479 -4.65 -32.82 9.28
N VAL A 480 -5.31 -31.97 10.09
CA VAL A 480 -5.83 -32.34 11.42
C VAL A 480 -6.73 -33.56 11.38
N THR A 481 -7.70 -33.64 10.46
CA THR A 481 -8.62 -34.80 10.40
C THR A 481 -7.95 -36.08 9.94
N ALA A 482 -6.97 -36.00 9.03
CA ALA A 482 -6.14 -37.16 8.67
C ALA A 482 -5.34 -37.68 9.88
N GLY A 483 -4.70 -36.79 10.65
CA GLY A 483 -3.95 -37.19 11.84
C GLY A 483 -4.82 -37.79 12.94
N LEU A 484 -6.03 -37.24 13.16
CA LEU A 484 -6.98 -37.78 14.15
C LEU A 484 -7.45 -39.20 13.82
N PHE A 485 -7.75 -39.47 12.56
CA PHE A 485 -8.24 -40.79 12.11
C PHE A 485 -7.12 -41.73 11.66
N SER A 486 -5.86 -41.36 11.87
CA SER A 486 -4.70 -42.27 11.71
C SER A 486 -4.54 -43.27 12.86
N PHE A 487 -5.18 -43.01 14.00
CA PHE A 487 -5.07 -43.78 15.26
C PHE A 487 -3.64 -43.98 15.79
N CYS A 488 -2.65 -43.27 15.24
CA CYS A 488 -1.30 -43.20 15.80
C CYS A 488 -1.27 -42.14 16.91
N GLU A 489 -0.59 -42.42 18.03
CA GLU A 489 -0.53 -41.51 19.18
C GLU A 489 0.10 -40.17 18.80
N GLU A 490 1.16 -40.22 17.99
CA GLU A 490 1.86 -39.05 17.44
C GLU A 490 0.98 -38.26 16.46
N GLY A 491 0.17 -38.97 15.65
CA GLY A 491 -0.79 -38.36 14.73
C GLY A 491 -1.91 -37.61 15.46
N VAL A 492 -2.43 -38.20 16.54
CA VAL A 492 -3.45 -37.58 17.40
C VAL A 492 -2.88 -36.40 18.19
N LEU A 493 -1.71 -36.56 18.81
CA LEU A 493 -1.01 -35.47 19.52
C LEU A 493 -0.64 -34.33 18.57
N GLY A 494 -0.12 -34.65 17.39
CA GLY A 494 0.17 -33.69 16.33
C GLY A 494 -1.07 -32.93 15.87
N SER A 495 -2.20 -33.61 15.65
CA SER A 495 -3.48 -32.97 15.34
C SER A 495 -3.97 -32.03 16.43
N ILE A 496 -3.88 -32.42 17.71
CA ILE A 496 -4.25 -31.56 18.85
C ILE A 496 -3.35 -30.32 18.89
N PHE A 497 -2.04 -30.50 18.73
CA PHE A 497 -1.07 -29.41 18.77
C PHE A 497 -1.23 -28.49 17.55
N GLN A 498 -1.53 -29.03 16.36
CA GLN A 498 -1.83 -28.26 15.15
C GLN A 498 -3.14 -27.48 15.27
N MET A 499 -4.18 -28.05 15.90
CA MET A 499 -5.43 -27.32 16.19
C MET A 499 -5.17 -26.07 17.04
N ILE A 500 -4.37 -26.20 18.09
CA ILE A 500 -4.00 -25.09 19.00
C ILE A 500 -3.10 -24.08 18.27
N SER A 501 -2.02 -24.56 17.64
CA SER A 501 -1.05 -23.73 16.92
C SER A 501 -1.72 -22.93 15.81
N HIS A 502 -2.47 -23.60 14.92
CA HIS A 502 -3.25 -22.93 13.88
C HIS A 502 -4.28 -21.97 14.47
N GLY A 503 -4.95 -22.33 15.58
CA GLY A 503 -5.92 -21.44 16.23
C GLY A 503 -5.31 -20.07 16.56
N LEU A 504 -4.12 -20.08 17.16
CA LEU A 504 -3.37 -18.86 17.49
C LEU A 504 -2.84 -18.13 16.24
N ILE A 505 -2.26 -18.86 15.28
CA ILE A 505 -1.63 -18.28 14.09
C ILE A 505 -2.67 -17.65 13.16
N SER A 506 -3.74 -18.39 12.83
CA SER A 506 -4.80 -17.88 11.95
C SER A 506 -5.54 -16.68 12.55
N ALA A 507 -5.77 -16.68 13.87
CA ALA A 507 -6.26 -15.50 14.59
C ALA A 507 -5.32 -14.29 14.43
N ALA A 508 -4.01 -14.48 14.57
CA ALA A 508 -3.03 -13.41 14.37
C ALA A 508 -2.97 -12.93 12.91
N LEU A 509 -3.05 -13.82 11.92
CA LEU A 509 -3.12 -13.48 10.50
C LEU A 509 -4.38 -12.67 10.17
N PHE A 510 -5.56 -13.08 10.66
CA PHE A 510 -6.79 -12.32 10.46
C PHE A 510 -6.75 -10.95 11.16
N LEU A 511 -6.16 -10.83 12.36
CA LEU A 511 -5.91 -9.52 12.98
C LEU A 511 -5.02 -8.64 12.10
N CYS A 512 -3.96 -9.21 11.51
CA CYS A 512 -3.09 -8.46 10.61
C CYS A 512 -3.83 -8.03 9.33
N VAL A 513 -4.57 -8.92 8.67
CA VAL A 513 -5.38 -8.58 7.50
C VAL A 513 -6.40 -7.48 7.82
N GLY A 514 -7.06 -7.54 8.98
CA GLY A 514 -7.97 -6.47 9.42
C GLY A 514 -7.27 -5.12 9.61
N MET A 515 -6.04 -5.12 10.13
CA MET A 515 -5.22 -3.91 10.24
C MET A 515 -4.78 -3.37 8.87
N LEU A 516 -4.46 -4.24 7.91
CA LEU A 516 -4.17 -3.84 6.52
C LEU A 516 -5.42 -3.22 5.87
N TYR A 517 -6.55 -3.92 5.90
CA TYR A 517 -7.83 -3.44 5.37
C TYR A 517 -8.21 -2.05 5.92
N THR A 518 -8.04 -1.84 7.23
CA THR A 518 -8.32 -0.54 7.89
C THR A 518 -7.39 0.59 7.41
N ARG A 519 -6.26 0.27 6.78
CA ARG A 519 -5.26 1.22 6.26
C ARG A 519 -5.30 1.41 4.75
N THR A 520 -5.71 0.38 4.00
CA THR A 520 -5.68 0.35 2.53
C THR A 520 -7.08 0.47 1.90
N GLY A 521 -8.14 0.18 2.66
CA GLY A 521 -9.52 0.17 2.17
C GLY A 521 -9.87 -1.00 1.23
N THR A 522 -9.00 -1.99 1.08
CA THR A 522 -9.17 -3.11 0.14
C THR A 522 -8.63 -4.42 0.72
N LEU A 523 -9.10 -5.56 0.21
CA LEU A 523 -8.64 -6.92 0.53
C LEU A 523 -7.88 -7.59 -0.63
N GLU A 524 -7.76 -6.90 -1.77
CA GLU A 524 -7.08 -7.42 -2.96
C GLU A 524 -5.56 -7.47 -2.75
N ILE A 525 -4.97 -8.66 -2.94
CA ILE A 525 -3.54 -8.91 -2.77
C ILE A 525 -2.71 -8.03 -3.73
N ALA A 526 -3.19 -7.81 -4.95
CA ALA A 526 -2.54 -6.95 -5.94
C ALA A 526 -2.40 -5.48 -5.50
N LYS A 527 -3.21 -5.02 -4.53
CA LYS A 527 -3.10 -3.65 -3.99
C LYS A 527 -2.19 -3.58 -2.75
N TYR A 528 -1.59 -4.69 -2.32
CA TYR A 528 -0.73 -4.76 -1.13
C TYR A 528 0.78 -4.71 -1.46
N PHE A 529 1.17 -4.67 -2.73
CA PHE A 529 2.57 -4.50 -3.13
C PHE A 529 3.17 -3.22 -2.52
N GLY A 530 4.41 -3.34 -2.02
CA GLY A 530 5.15 -2.22 -1.42
C GLY A 530 4.75 -1.81 0.00
N ILE A 531 3.70 -2.38 0.62
CA ILE A 531 3.28 -2.02 2.00
C ILE A 531 4.38 -2.25 3.04
N VAL A 532 5.29 -3.22 2.83
CA VAL A 532 6.43 -3.44 3.73
C VAL A 532 7.35 -2.21 3.82
N ASN A 533 7.46 -1.41 2.75
CA ASN A 533 8.27 -0.20 2.74
C ASN A 533 7.64 0.94 3.56
N THR A 534 6.31 0.99 3.65
CA THR A 534 5.57 2.02 4.41
C THR A 534 5.28 1.57 5.86
N MET A 535 5.17 0.27 6.11
CA MET A 535 4.85 -0.33 7.41
C MET A 535 5.79 -1.51 7.79
N PRO A 536 7.12 -1.31 7.86
CA PRO A 536 8.08 -2.43 7.95
C PRO A 536 7.94 -3.29 9.21
N LYS A 537 7.67 -2.68 10.38
CA LYS A 537 7.43 -3.42 11.63
C LYS A 537 6.18 -4.30 11.57
N PHE A 538 5.19 -3.89 10.77
CA PHE A 538 3.96 -4.63 10.57
C PHE A 538 4.15 -5.73 9.51
N GLY A 539 4.86 -5.42 8.41
CA GLY A 539 5.28 -6.42 7.42
C GLY A 539 6.06 -7.56 8.07
N PHE A 540 7.00 -7.25 8.97
CA PHE A 540 7.72 -8.25 9.77
C PHE A 540 6.78 -9.15 10.59
N MET A 541 5.78 -8.59 11.28
CA MET A 541 4.79 -9.37 12.03
C MET A 541 3.92 -10.26 11.11
N PHE A 542 3.49 -9.73 9.96
CA PHE A 542 2.72 -10.49 8.99
C PHE A 542 3.53 -11.66 8.43
N ILE A 543 4.79 -11.41 8.07
CA ILE A 543 5.75 -12.43 7.63
C ILE A 543 5.96 -13.48 8.73
N LEU A 544 6.17 -13.07 9.99
CA LEU A 544 6.36 -14.00 11.12
C LEU A 544 5.17 -14.93 11.32
N PHE A 545 3.93 -14.43 11.26
CA PHE A 545 2.74 -15.28 11.36
C PHE A 545 2.51 -16.13 10.11
N SER A 546 2.89 -15.66 8.92
CA SER A 546 2.85 -16.44 7.68
C SER A 546 3.86 -17.60 7.73
N MET A 547 5.10 -17.35 8.18
CA MET A 547 6.12 -18.37 8.44
C MET A 547 5.67 -19.38 9.50
N ALA A 548 4.97 -18.92 10.54
CA ALA A 548 4.38 -19.83 11.53
C ALA A 548 3.28 -20.71 10.93
N SER A 549 2.44 -20.19 10.03
CA SER A 549 1.39 -20.97 9.36
C SER A 549 1.98 -21.99 8.38
N ILE A 550 3.09 -21.65 7.72
CA ILE A 550 3.85 -22.56 6.85
C ILE A 550 4.56 -23.65 7.67
N GLY A 551 4.78 -23.44 8.97
CA GLY A 551 5.43 -24.42 9.85
C GLY A 551 6.95 -24.34 9.88
N LEU A 552 7.52 -23.13 9.83
CA LEU A 552 8.97 -22.95 9.76
C LEU A 552 9.67 -23.27 11.11
N PRO A 553 10.86 -23.91 11.12
CA PRO A 553 11.57 -24.28 12.36
C PRO A 553 11.67 -23.15 13.39
N GLY A 554 11.35 -23.47 14.65
CA GLY A 554 11.26 -22.50 15.75
C GLY A 554 9.89 -21.83 15.92
N THR A 555 8.92 -22.10 15.05
CA THR A 555 7.52 -21.68 15.21
C THR A 555 6.66 -22.84 15.75
N SER A 556 5.48 -22.54 16.31
CA SER A 556 4.57 -23.58 16.80
C SER A 556 3.97 -24.44 15.68
N GLY A 557 3.88 -23.94 14.45
CA GLY A 557 3.45 -24.76 13.30
C GLY A 557 4.46 -25.87 12.98
N PHE A 558 5.76 -25.63 13.19
CA PHE A 558 6.79 -26.64 12.93
C PHE A 558 6.65 -27.86 13.83
N ALA A 559 6.60 -27.69 15.15
CA ALA A 559 6.46 -28.83 16.06
C ALA A 559 5.13 -29.59 15.84
N ALA A 560 4.09 -28.90 15.36
CA ALA A 560 2.85 -29.54 14.93
C ALA A 560 3.05 -30.40 13.69
N PHE A 561 3.60 -29.83 12.61
CA PHE A 561 3.84 -30.56 11.38
C PHE A 561 4.89 -31.65 11.50
N GLU A 562 5.89 -31.51 12.36
CA GLU A 562 6.84 -32.61 12.66
C GLU A 562 6.13 -33.75 13.37
N LEU A 563 5.37 -33.49 14.45
CA LEU A 563 4.56 -34.54 15.12
C LEU A 563 3.56 -35.22 14.18
N MET A 564 2.98 -34.48 13.22
CA MET A 564 2.08 -35.05 12.22
C MET A 564 2.79 -35.76 11.07
N SER A 565 3.92 -35.24 10.59
CA SER A 565 4.71 -35.86 9.51
C SER A 565 5.53 -37.06 9.99
N ILE A 566 5.73 -37.23 11.30
CA ILE A 566 6.10 -38.53 11.89
C ILE A 566 5.17 -39.63 11.39
N SER A 567 3.87 -39.41 11.15
CA SER A 567 3.03 -40.45 10.51
C SER A 567 3.43 -40.81 9.08
N LEU A 568 3.96 -39.86 8.29
CA LEU A 568 4.52 -40.10 6.95
C LEU A 568 5.93 -40.74 7.00
N TYR A 569 6.74 -40.42 8.01
CA TYR A 569 8.03 -41.08 8.24
C TYR A 569 7.84 -42.49 8.83
N VAL A 570 6.80 -42.72 9.63
CA VAL A 570 6.37 -44.03 10.13
C VAL A 570 5.81 -44.91 9.02
N LEU A 571 5.23 -44.33 7.94
CA LEU A 571 4.91 -45.09 6.73
C LEU A 571 6.18 -45.56 5.96
N ALA A 572 7.32 -44.87 6.11
CA ALA A 572 8.60 -45.36 5.61
C ALA A 572 9.16 -46.48 6.49
N SER A 573 8.88 -46.46 7.80
CA SER A 573 9.18 -47.55 8.75
C SER A 573 7.96 -48.42 9.09
N PHE A 574 7.07 -48.66 8.12
CA PHE A 574 5.78 -49.32 8.37
C PHE A 574 5.93 -50.73 8.93
N ASN A 575 6.99 -51.43 8.51
CA ASN A 575 7.27 -52.79 8.97
C ASN A 575 8.15 -52.76 10.23
N LYS A 576 7.53 -52.44 11.37
CA LYS A 576 8.18 -52.14 12.66
C LYS A 576 9.09 -53.26 13.19
N ASP A 577 8.86 -54.51 12.79
CA ASP A 577 9.66 -55.68 13.18
C ASP A 577 10.99 -55.77 12.40
N SER A 578 11.16 -54.99 11.33
CA SER A 578 12.38 -54.93 10.53
C SER A 578 13.26 -53.76 10.94
N ALA A 579 14.43 -54.06 11.52
CA ALA A 579 15.44 -53.05 11.86
C ALA A 579 15.80 -52.14 10.66
N TYR A 580 15.86 -52.71 9.44
CA TYR A 580 16.12 -51.96 8.21
C TYR A 580 14.99 -50.96 7.85
N SER A 581 13.72 -51.30 8.15
CA SER A 581 12.59 -50.40 7.91
C SER A 581 12.59 -49.24 8.91
N CYS A 582 12.90 -49.52 10.17
CA CYS A 582 13.08 -48.50 11.22
C CYS A 582 14.28 -47.58 10.93
N GLU A 583 15.42 -48.14 10.51
CA GLU A 583 16.60 -47.37 10.12
C GLU A 583 16.32 -46.46 8.92
N ALA A 584 15.61 -46.95 7.90
CA ALA A 584 15.15 -46.18 6.76
C ALA A 584 14.27 -44.99 7.17
N GLY A 585 13.26 -45.20 8.03
CA GLY A 585 12.42 -44.11 8.54
C GLY A 585 13.21 -43.01 9.26
N VAL A 586 14.16 -43.41 10.13
CA VAL A 586 15.02 -42.48 10.89
C VAL A 586 15.99 -41.72 9.97
N LYS A 587 16.63 -42.41 9.01
CA LYS A 587 17.51 -41.77 8.00
C LYS A 587 16.74 -40.78 7.13
N TYR A 588 15.54 -41.14 6.68
CA TYR A 588 14.71 -40.26 5.86
C TYR A 588 14.29 -39.00 6.62
N PHE A 589 13.80 -39.16 7.86
CA PHE A 589 13.40 -38.08 8.75
C PHE A 589 14.55 -37.09 9.01
N THR A 590 15.65 -37.60 9.61
CA THR A 590 16.76 -36.76 10.08
C THR A 590 17.40 -35.95 8.95
N LEU A 591 17.62 -36.58 7.80
CA LEU A 591 18.33 -35.94 6.69
C LEU A 591 17.41 -35.03 5.85
N SER A 592 16.12 -35.35 5.69
CA SER A 592 15.15 -34.48 4.98
C SER A 592 14.82 -33.21 5.76
N ALA A 593 14.74 -33.31 7.10
CA ALA A 593 14.60 -32.16 7.98
C ALA A 593 15.84 -31.26 7.89
N LEU A 594 17.04 -31.83 8.03
CA LEU A 594 18.31 -31.10 7.90
C LEU A 594 18.45 -30.38 6.54
N SER A 595 18.14 -31.07 5.44
CA SER A 595 18.11 -30.50 4.08
C SER A 595 17.18 -29.29 3.99
N SER A 596 15.97 -29.39 4.54
CA SER A 596 14.98 -28.31 4.47
C SER A 596 15.39 -27.11 5.32
N CYS A 597 16.02 -27.33 6.47
CA CYS A 597 16.62 -26.28 7.30
C CYS A 597 17.75 -25.54 6.56
N ILE A 598 18.68 -26.28 5.93
CA ILE A 598 19.79 -25.68 5.16
C ILE A 598 19.23 -24.86 4.00
N MET A 599 18.27 -25.40 3.25
CA MET A 599 17.63 -24.72 2.12
C MET A 599 16.96 -23.40 2.53
N LEU A 600 16.16 -23.42 3.60
CA LEU A 600 15.45 -22.24 4.12
C LEU A 600 16.41 -21.19 4.69
N TYR A 601 17.49 -21.62 5.35
CA TYR A 601 18.54 -20.72 5.81
C TYR A 601 19.26 -20.05 4.63
N GLY A 602 19.52 -20.80 3.54
CA GLY A 602 20.03 -20.25 2.29
C GLY A 602 19.11 -19.20 1.65
N MET A 603 17.81 -19.50 1.57
CA MET A 603 16.79 -18.56 1.09
C MET A 603 16.69 -17.31 1.98
N SER A 604 16.77 -17.46 3.29
CA SER A 604 16.77 -16.35 4.25
C SER A 604 18.03 -15.48 4.16
N LEU A 605 19.19 -16.07 3.86
CA LEU A 605 20.43 -15.31 3.60
C LEU A 605 20.31 -14.53 2.29
N LEU A 606 19.86 -15.17 1.21
CA LEU A 606 19.59 -14.50 -0.06
C LEU A 606 18.66 -13.30 0.13
N TYR A 607 17.50 -13.50 0.74
CA TYR A 607 16.55 -12.44 1.03
C TYR A 607 17.14 -11.35 1.93
N GLY A 608 17.90 -11.73 2.97
CA GLY A 608 18.54 -10.78 3.89
C GLY A 608 19.61 -9.89 3.25
N TYR A 609 20.28 -10.36 2.20
CA TYR A 609 21.31 -9.59 1.48
C TYR A 609 20.81 -8.86 0.23
N THR A 610 19.75 -9.34 -0.44
CA THR A 610 19.24 -8.74 -1.69
C THR A 610 17.92 -8.00 -1.51
N GLY A 611 17.14 -8.31 -0.47
CA GLY A 611 15.76 -7.85 -0.28
C GLY A 611 14.74 -8.46 -1.24
N GLN A 612 15.17 -9.32 -2.17
CA GLN A 612 14.33 -9.88 -3.24
C GLN A 612 13.89 -11.31 -2.94
N VAL A 613 12.63 -11.61 -3.28
CA VAL A 613 12.06 -12.97 -3.24
C VAL A 613 11.73 -13.53 -4.62
N ASN A 614 11.68 -12.68 -5.65
CA ASN A 614 11.42 -13.06 -7.04
C ASN A 614 12.75 -13.38 -7.75
N PHE A 615 12.82 -14.50 -8.48
CA PHE A 615 14.03 -14.92 -9.19
C PHE A 615 14.48 -13.93 -10.26
N SER A 616 13.54 -13.28 -10.95
CA SER A 616 13.84 -12.26 -11.97
C SER A 616 14.49 -11.01 -11.37
N GLU A 617 13.96 -10.51 -10.25
CA GLU A 617 14.51 -9.37 -9.51
C GLU A 617 15.85 -9.73 -8.88
N LEU A 618 15.98 -10.94 -8.31
CA LEU A 618 17.22 -11.47 -7.76
C LEU A 618 18.33 -11.55 -8.83
N SER A 619 18.01 -12.07 -10.03
CA SER A 619 18.93 -12.10 -11.18
C SER A 619 19.38 -10.69 -11.56
N SER A 620 18.45 -9.75 -11.68
CA SER A 620 18.77 -8.34 -11.98
C SER A 620 19.62 -7.68 -10.87
N PHE A 621 19.43 -8.05 -9.61
CA PHE A 621 20.23 -7.55 -8.50
C PHE A 621 21.67 -8.08 -8.58
N LEU A 622 21.84 -9.38 -8.83
CA LEU A 622 23.13 -10.06 -8.96
C LEU A 622 23.94 -9.57 -10.17
N GLN A 623 23.29 -9.19 -11.26
CA GLN A 623 23.97 -8.61 -12.44
C GLN A 623 24.49 -7.18 -12.18
N ASN A 624 23.85 -6.43 -11.28
CA ASN A 624 24.14 -4.99 -11.06
C ASN A 624 24.90 -4.67 -9.77
N HIS A 625 25.10 -5.65 -8.87
CA HIS A 625 25.78 -5.45 -7.58
C HIS A 625 26.92 -6.45 -7.36
N GLN A 626 27.92 -6.07 -6.56
CA GLN A 626 29.00 -6.99 -6.19
C GLN A 626 28.49 -8.14 -5.32
N ILE A 627 28.81 -9.37 -5.73
CA ILE A 627 28.42 -10.59 -5.03
C ILE A 627 29.20 -10.68 -3.71
N THR A 628 28.51 -10.54 -2.59
CA THR A 628 29.09 -10.70 -1.25
C THR A 628 29.07 -12.17 -0.81
N TYR A 629 29.97 -12.56 0.09
CA TYR A 629 30.03 -13.94 0.62
C TYR A 629 28.70 -14.43 1.19
N GLY A 630 27.89 -13.56 1.81
CA GLY A 630 26.56 -13.90 2.32
C GLY A 630 25.58 -14.36 1.23
N ILE A 631 25.65 -13.76 0.03
CA ILE A 631 24.89 -14.19 -1.15
C ILE A 631 25.40 -15.54 -1.66
N VAL A 632 26.72 -15.73 -1.72
CA VAL A 632 27.33 -17.02 -2.15
C VAL A 632 26.91 -18.15 -1.21
N PHE A 633 27.04 -17.97 0.11
CA PHE A 633 26.57 -18.96 1.08
C PHE A 633 25.05 -19.20 0.99
N GLY A 634 24.27 -18.15 0.74
CA GLY A 634 22.84 -18.26 0.45
C GLY A 634 22.55 -19.19 -0.73
N LEU A 635 23.13 -18.93 -1.90
CA LEU A 635 23.00 -19.76 -3.10
C LEU A 635 23.46 -21.21 -2.86
N VAL A 636 24.62 -21.40 -2.23
CA VAL A 636 25.20 -22.72 -1.95
C VAL A 636 24.29 -23.53 -1.02
N PHE A 637 23.71 -22.92 0.02
CA PHE A 637 22.79 -23.62 0.92
C PHE A 637 21.44 -23.96 0.27
N VAL A 638 20.90 -23.09 -0.59
CA VAL A 638 19.73 -23.44 -1.42
C VAL A 638 20.06 -24.62 -2.33
N LEU A 639 21.21 -24.60 -3.00
CA LEU A 639 21.64 -25.66 -3.90
C LEU A 639 21.83 -27.00 -3.17
N ILE A 640 22.50 -27.01 -2.01
CA ILE A 640 22.68 -28.21 -1.17
C ILE A 640 21.30 -28.80 -0.77
N GLY A 641 20.37 -27.94 -0.35
CA GLY A 641 19.02 -28.37 0.01
C GLY A 641 18.26 -29.03 -1.16
N LEU A 642 18.34 -28.43 -2.35
CA LEU A 642 17.72 -28.97 -3.57
C LEU A 642 18.38 -30.27 -4.04
N CYS A 643 19.72 -30.33 -4.06
CA CYS A 643 20.47 -31.54 -4.43
C CYS A 643 20.16 -32.72 -3.49
N PHE A 644 19.95 -32.45 -2.19
CA PHE A 644 19.53 -33.47 -1.25
C PHE A 644 18.15 -34.04 -1.59
N LYS A 645 17.15 -33.18 -1.87
CA LYS A 645 15.78 -33.62 -2.25
C LYS A 645 15.73 -34.38 -3.57
N LEU A 646 16.63 -34.05 -4.50
CA LEU A 646 16.80 -34.76 -5.77
C LEU A 646 17.65 -36.04 -5.67
N ALA A 647 18.28 -36.29 -4.52
CA ALA A 647 19.28 -37.36 -4.36
C ALA A 647 20.40 -37.28 -5.42
N ILE A 648 20.93 -36.06 -5.65
CA ILE A 648 22.07 -35.79 -6.54
C ILE A 648 23.39 -36.00 -5.78
N VAL A 649 24.38 -36.60 -6.43
CA VAL A 649 25.74 -36.81 -5.88
C VAL A 649 26.33 -35.47 -5.36
N PRO A 650 26.85 -35.40 -4.12
CA PRO A 650 27.07 -36.49 -3.16
C PRO A 650 25.85 -36.83 -2.28
N PHE A 651 24.81 -36.00 -2.24
CA PHE A 651 23.65 -36.08 -1.34
C PHE A 651 22.64 -37.21 -1.62
N HIS A 652 22.99 -38.16 -2.49
CA HIS A 652 22.17 -39.31 -2.87
C HIS A 652 22.08 -40.43 -1.80
N MET A 653 22.96 -40.43 -0.80
CA MET A 653 23.19 -41.54 0.15
C MET A 653 21.95 -42.03 0.91
N TRP A 654 20.93 -41.17 1.09
CA TRP A 654 19.70 -41.56 1.80
C TRP A 654 18.73 -42.38 0.94
N ALA A 655 18.77 -42.23 -0.38
CA ALA A 655 17.74 -42.79 -1.26
C ALA A 655 17.75 -44.33 -1.33
N PRO A 656 18.91 -45.03 -1.43
CA PRO A 656 18.94 -46.49 -1.44
C PRO A 656 18.35 -47.11 -0.18
N ASP A 657 18.84 -46.68 0.99
CA ASP A 657 18.41 -47.16 2.31
C ASP A 657 16.89 -46.98 2.50
N VAL A 658 16.37 -45.81 2.11
CA VAL A 658 14.96 -45.46 2.28
C VAL A 658 14.06 -46.24 1.32
N TYR A 659 14.50 -46.51 0.09
CA TYR A 659 13.70 -47.28 -0.88
C TYR A 659 13.72 -48.79 -0.57
N GLN A 660 14.80 -49.28 0.04
CA GLN A 660 14.92 -50.67 0.48
C GLN A 660 14.12 -50.94 1.77
N GLY A 661 14.07 -49.98 2.71
CA GLY A 661 13.35 -50.14 3.98
C GLY A 661 11.85 -49.82 3.94
N ALA A 662 11.38 -49.02 2.98
CA ALA A 662 9.97 -48.61 2.89
C ALA A 662 9.11 -49.60 2.07
N PRO A 663 7.80 -49.73 2.37
CA PRO A 663 6.88 -50.55 1.57
C PRO A 663 6.82 -50.10 0.11
N THR A 664 6.65 -51.04 -0.83
CA THR A 664 6.72 -50.80 -2.29
C THR A 664 5.85 -49.63 -2.77
N ILE A 665 4.66 -49.45 -2.19
CA ILE A 665 3.74 -48.34 -2.52
C ILE A 665 4.30 -46.98 -2.07
N VAL A 666 4.93 -46.94 -0.88
CA VAL A 666 5.56 -45.74 -0.31
C VAL A 666 6.85 -45.43 -1.09
N THR A 667 7.64 -46.44 -1.45
CA THR A 667 8.82 -46.31 -2.33
C THR A 667 8.44 -45.82 -3.73
N ALA A 668 7.34 -46.30 -4.31
CA ALA A 668 6.81 -45.80 -5.59
C ALA A 668 6.39 -44.31 -5.48
N PHE A 669 5.77 -43.91 -4.38
CA PHE A 669 5.43 -42.51 -4.12
C PHE A 669 6.67 -41.62 -3.95
N PHE A 670 7.62 -42.00 -3.10
CA PHE A 670 8.86 -41.23 -2.86
C PHE A 670 9.78 -41.14 -4.08
N SER A 671 9.82 -42.17 -4.94
CA SER A 671 10.62 -42.17 -6.17
C SER A 671 10.03 -41.31 -7.29
N THR A 672 8.71 -41.05 -7.27
CA THR A 672 8.02 -40.33 -8.36
C THR A 672 7.57 -38.91 -7.97
N ALA A 673 6.67 -38.76 -6.99
CA ALA A 673 5.96 -37.51 -6.74
C ALA A 673 6.88 -36.34 -6.33
N PRO A 674 7.84 -36.50 -5.39
CA PRO A 674 8.77 -35.42 -5.03
C PRO A 674 9.67 -34.99 -6.19
N LYS A 675 10.11 -35.94 -7.04
CA LYS A 675 10.96 -35.64 -8.20
C LYS A 675 10.16 -34.95 -9.31
N ALA A 676 8.97 -35.44 -9.63
CA ALA A 676 8.10 -34.82 -10.63
C ALA A 676 7.73 -33.38 -10.23
N ALA A 677 7.36 -33.13 -8.97
CA ALA A 677 7.04 -31.79 -8.47
C ALA A 677 8.26 -30.84 -8.56
N LEU A 678 9.46 -31.31 -8.21
CA LEU A 678 10.66 -30.48 -8.17
C LEU A 678 11.28 -30.29 -9.57
N VAL A 679 11.17 -31.27 -10.47
CA VAL A 679 11.47 -31.10 -11.90
C VAL A 679 10.48 -30.12 -12.55
N THR A 680 9.20 -30.17 -12.20
CA THR A 680 8.21 -29.17 -12.67
C THR A 680 8.56 -27.77 -12.15
N PHE A 681 9.02 -27.65 -10.90
CA PHE A 681 9.54 -26.39 -10.34
C PHE A 681 10.79 -25.90 -11.08
N LEU A 682 11.75 -26.77 -11.40
CA LEU A 682 12.94 -26.39 -12.16
C LEU A 682 12.60 -25.99 -13.61
N ILE A 683 11.71 -26.73 -14.28
CA ILE A 683 11.19 -26.36 -15.61
C ILE A 683 10.48 -25.01 -15.55
N ARG A 684 9.70 -24.73 -14.49
CA ARG A 684 9.07 -23.42 -14.29
C ARG A 684 10.10 -22.31 -14.06
N LEU A 685 11.15 -22.57 -13.28
CA LEU A 685 12.23 -21.61 -13.03
C LEU A 685 13.03 -21.32 -14.31
N MET A 686 13.20 -22.31 -15.19
CA MET A 686 13.75 -22.13 -16.54
C MET A 686 12.76 -21.43 -17.50
N ASN A 687 11.45 -21.63 -17.33
CA ASN A 687 10.40 -21.01 -18.14
C ASN A 687 9.97 -19.61 -17.65
N GLU A 688 10.41 -19.13 -16.49
CA GLU A 688 10.18 -17.73 -16.06
C GLU A 688 10.97 -16.72 -16.92
N GLU A 689 11.93 -17.17 -17.74
CA GLU A 689 12.48 -16.37 -18.86
C GLU A 689 11.63 -16.44 -20.15
N ALA A 690 10.71 -17.41 -20.26
CA ALA A 690 9.88 -17.64 -21.45
C ALA A 690 8.49 -16.96 -21.39
N ASP A 691 7.97 -16.66 -20.20
CA ASP A 691 6.70 -15.93 -20.04
C ASP A 691 6.87 -14.43 -20.30
N LYS A 692 6.63 -14.09 -21.57
CA LYS A 692 6.55 -12.76 -22.20
C LYS A 692 5.92 -11.70 -21.29
N VAL A 693 6.78 -10.88 -20.67
CA VAL A 693 6.38 -9.71 -19.87
C VAL A 693 5.63 -8.69 -20.73
N ILE A 694 4.30 -8.62 -20.56
CA ILE A 694 3.42 -7.60 -21.14
C ILE A 694 3.49 -6.33 -20.27
N PRO A 695 3.79 -5.13 -20.82
CA PRO A 695 3.77 -3.90 -20.04
C PRO A 695 2.35 -3.45 -19.68
N GLU A 696 2.17 -2.97 -18.44
CA GLU A 696 0.89 -2.41 -17.98
C GLU A 696 0.44 -1.18 -18.80
N GLY A 697 -0.88 -1.07 -19.02
CA GLY A 697 -1.54 0.16 -19.48
C GLY A 697 -2.33 0.05 -20.79
N PHE A 698 -2.06 -0.95 -21.64
CA PHE A 698 -2.78 -1.17 -22.90
C PHE A 698 -3.38 -2.57 -23.00
N HIS A 699 -4.59 -2.69 -23.55
CA HIS A 699 -5.09 -3.98 -24.05
C HIS A 699 -4.46 -4.30 -25.40
N ILE A 700 -4.01 -5.54 -25.63
CA ILE A 700 -3.37 -5.92 -26.89
C ILE A 700 -4.31 -6.82 -27.70
N HIS A 701 -4.62 -6.41 -28.93
CA HIS A 701 -5.24 -7.23 -29.95
C HIS A 701 -4.19 -7.65 -30.97
N HIS A 702 -3.98 -8.96 -31.12
CA HIS A 702 -3.07 -9.53 -32.12
C HIS A 702 -3.86 -10.23 -33.22
N TYR A 703 -3.50 -9.94 -34.47
CA TYR A 703 -4.11 -10.50 -35.67
C TYR A 703 -3.03 -11.13 -36.55
N LYS A 704 -3.34 -12.27 -37.18
CA LYS A 704 -2.41 -12.88 -38.17
C LYS A 704 -2.34 -12.05 -39.45
N GLU A 705 -3.48 -11.55 -39.94
CA GLU A 705 -3.57 -10.76 -41.16
C GLU A 705 -4.73 -9.76 -41.04
N VAL A 706 -4.49 -8.51 -41.44
CA VAL A 706 -5.49 -7.42 -41.48
C VAL A 706 -5.36 -6.61 -42.76
N SER A 707 -6.41 -5.88 -43.15
CA SER A 707 -6.27 -4.87 -44.23
C SER A 707 -5.38 -3.71 -43.78
N SER A 708 -5.68 -3.09 -42.62
CA SER A 708 -4.83 -2.08 -42.00
C SER A 708 -5.05 -2.03 -40.50
N THR A 709 -3.97 -1.98 -39.70
CA THR A 709 -4.07 -1.86 -38.23
C THR A 709 -4.75 -0.56 -37.80
N ASN A 710 -4.63 0.52 -38.58
CA ASN A 710 -5.37 1.77 -38.35
C ASN A 710 -6.87 1.67 -38.68
N LYS A 711 -7.24 0.85 -39.67
CA LYS A 711 -8.65 0.63 -40.03
C LYS A 711 -9.38 -0.20 -38.97
N GLU A 712 -8.71 -1.22 -38.44
CA GLU A 712 -9.19 -1.98 -37.28
C GLU A 712 -9.30 -1.08 -36.03
N ALA A 713 -8.36 -0.15 -35.84
CA ALA A 713 -8.43 0.84 -34.75
C ALA A 713 -9.65 1.78 -34.87
N LEU A 714 -10.01 2.19 -36.09
CA LEU A 714 -11.22 3.00 -36.33
C LEU A 714 -12.50 2.21 -36.04
N ASP A 715 -12.60 0.96 -36.50
CA ASP A 715 -13.75 0.09 -36.27
C ASP A 715 -13.94 -0.25 -34.79
N LEU A 716 -12.84 -0.46 -34.05
CA LEU A 716 -12.88 -0.66 -32.61
C LEU A 716 -13.27 0.61 -31.82
N ILE A 717 -12.89 1.80 -32.28
CA ILE A 717 -13.41 3.07 -31.71
C ILE A 717 -14.92 3.19 -31.97
N ASP A 718 -15.40 2.81 -33.15
CA ASP A 718 -16.82 2.84 -33.51
C ASP A 718 -17.66 1.82 -32.72
N LYS A 719 -17.05 0.71 -32.29
CA LYS A 719 -17.64 -0.27 -31.36
C LYS A 719 -17.67 0.18 -29.89
N GLY A 720 -17.11 1.34 -29.55
CA GLY A 720 -17.22 1.94 -28.21
C GLY A 720 -16.18 1.47 -27.19
N ILE A 721 -14.89 1.54 -27.54
CA ILE A 721 -13.78 1.27 -26.61
C ILE A 721 -13.82 2.16 -25.35
N SER A 722 -13.52 1.56 -24.20
CA SER A 722 -13.32 2.22 -22.89
C SER A 722 -11.85 2.45 -22.51
N ASN A 723 -10.93 1.59 -22.95
CA ASN A 723 -9.54 1.54 -22.48
C ASN A 723 -8.53 1.78 -23.61
N GLU A 724 -7.33 2.29 -23.29
CA GLU A 724 -6.25 2.39 -24.28
C GLU A 724 -5.85 1.00 -24.80
N THR A 725 -5.64 0.90 -26.11
CA THR A 725 -5.55 -0.40 -26.82
C THR A 725 -4.43 -0.35 -27.86
N VAL A 726 -3.67 -1.44 -28.00
CA VAL A 726 -2.72 -1.66 -29.11
C VAL A 726 -3.26 -2.75 -30.02
N ILE A 727 -3.20 -2.51 -31.32
CA ILE A 727 -3.45 -3.50 -32.37
C ILE A 727 -2.11 -3.83 -33.02
N VAL A 728 -1.81 -5.11 -33.20
CA VAL A 728 -0.60 -5.60 -33.88
C VAL A 728 -0.99 -6.66 -34.89
N ALA A 729 -0.38 -6.63 -36.07
CA ALA A 729 -0.58 -7.65 -37.10
C ALA A 729 0.74 -8.23 -37.62
N ASP A 730 0.76 -9.54 -37.88
CA ASP A 730 1.92 -10.21 -38.49
C ASP A 730 2.02 -9.87 -40.00
N LYS A 731 0.86 -9.63 -40.64
CA LYS A 731 0.73 -9.25 -42.05
C LYS A 731 -0.34 -8.18 -42.24
N GLN A 732 -0.09 -7.26 -43.17
CA GLN A 732 -1.01 -6.20 -43.55
C GLN A 732 -1.18 -6.16 -45.08
N THR A 733 -2.42 -6.18 -45.59
CA THR A 733 -2.66 -6.26 -47.05
C THR A 733 -2.82 -4.89 -47.73
N GLU A 734 -3.13 -3.82 -46.99
CA GLU A 734 -3.27 -2.45 -47.50
C GLU A 734 -2.49 -1.43 -46.65
N GLY A 735 -1.55 -0.68 -47.24
CA GLY A 735 -0.88 0.44 -46.57
C GLY A 735 -1.25 1.80 -47.19
N ARG A 736 -1.49 2.83 -46.37
CA ARG A 736 -1.60 4.23 -46.81
C ARG A 736 -0.49 5.09 -46.20
N GLY A 737 0.27 5.79 -47.04
CA GLY A 737 1.15 6.87 -46.61
C GLY A 737 0.40 8.18 -46.32
N ARG A 738 1.07 9.13 -45.65
CA ARG A 738 0.53 10.47 -45.33
C ARG A 738 0.04 11.27 -46.56
N THR A 739 0.48 10.90 -47.76
CA THR A 739 0.09 11.53 -49.04
C THR A 739 -0.85 10.65 -49.87
N GLY A 740 -1.65 9.77 -49.24
CA GLY A 740 -2.63 8.90 -49.91
C GLY A 740 -2.06 7.70 -50.66
N LYS A 741 -0.76 7.71 -51.00
CA LYS A 741 -0.08 6.64 -51.74
C LYS A 741 -0.25 5.27 -51.08
N SER A 742 -0.69 4.30 -51.88
CA SER A 742 -0.72 2.89 -51.52
C SER A 742 0.69 2.26 -51.61
N TRP A 743 0.96 1.29 -50.74
CA TRP A 743 2.10 0.38 -50.88
C TRP A 743 1.72 -1.03 -50.45
N VAL A 744 2.49 -2.02 -50.90
CA VAL A 744 2.40 -3.40 -50.42
C VAL A 744 3.33 -3.58 -49.22
N SER A 745 2.80 -4.15 -48.14
CA SER A 745 3.54 -4.43 -46.91
C SER A 745 4.15 -5.85 -46.97
N PRO A 746 5.48 -6.01 -47.11
CA PRO A 746 6.10 -7.33 -47.16
C PRO A 746 6.03 -8.04 -45.79
N GLU A 747 5.93 -9.37 -45.83
CA GLU A 747 5.88 -10.20 -44.62
C GLU A 747 7.14 -10.07 -43.76
N GLY A 748 6.99 -10.27 -42.45
CA GLY A 748 8.10 -10.21 -41.49
C GLY A 748 8.56 -8.79 -41.11
N ASN A 749 7.78 -7.76 -41.40
CA ASN A 749 7.97 -6.42 -40.82
C ASN A 749 7.02 -6.20 -39.61
N PHE A 750 7.20 -5.10 -38.89
CA PHE A 750 6.43 -4.79 -37.68
C PHE A 750 5.35 -3.73 -37.97
N TYR A 751 4.09 -4.07 -37.72
CA TYR A 751 2.92 -3.23 -37.94
C TYR A 751 2.07 -3.14 -36.66
N ALA A 752 1.95 -1.94 -36.09
CA ALA A 752 1.16 -1.71 -34.88
C ALA A 752 0.42 -0.37 -34.90
N SER A 753 -0.72 -0.30 -34.21
CA SER A 753 -1.50 0.93 -34.00
C SER A 753 -1.87 1.11 -32.54
N LEU A 754 -1.54 2.26 -31.95
CA LEU A 754 -1.89 2.63 -30.57
C LEU A 754 -3.16 3.49 -30.57
N ILE A 755 -4.15 3.14 -29.74
CA ILE A 755 -5.38 3.90 -29.48
C ILE A 755 -5.21 4.59 -28.11
N VAL A 756 -5.16 5.92 -28.13
CA VAL A 756 -4.79 6.77 -26.98
C VAL A 756 -5.88 7.82 -26.71
N ASN A 757 -6.18 8.12 -25.44
CA ASN A 757 -7.21 9.09 -25.05
C ASN A 757 -6.59 10.43 -24.63
N LEU A 758 -6.99 11.52 -25.28
CA LEU A 758 -6.43 12.87 -25.04
C LEU A 758 -6.87 13.53 -23.70
N PHE A 759 -7.86 12.99 -22.99
CA PHE A 759 -8.45 13.61 -21.79
C PHE A 759 -8.33 12.77 -20.50
N ASN A 760 -8.08 11.46 -20.59
CA ASN A 760 -7.95 10.61 -19.39
C ASN A 760 -6.72 10.95 -18.53
N ASP A 761 -5.70 11.58 -19.12
CA ASP A 761 -4.43 11.93 -18.46
C ASP A 761 -4.57 13.05 -17.40
N TYR A 762 -5.73 13.68 -17.24
CA TYR A 762 -5.98 14.74 -16.24
C TYR A 762 -6.70 14.27 -14.96
N LEU A 763 -7.05 12.97 -14.84
CA LEU A 763 -7.89 12.45 -13.74
C LEU A 763 -7.21 11.43 -12.81
N SER A 764 -5.87 11.44 -12.69
CA SER A 764 -5.14 10.55 -11.77
C SER A 764 -3.94 11.20 -11.05
N GLU A 765 -4.18 12.21 -10.21
CA GLU A 765 -3.16 12.74 -9.28
C GLU A 765 -2.56 11.66 -8.33
N ASN A 766 -3.24 10.51 -8.15
CA ASN A 766 -2.83 9.43 -7.24
C ASN A 766 -1.79 8.43 -7.78
N GLN A 767 -1.26 8.59 -9.01
CA GLN A 767 -0.17 7.72 -9.53
C GLN A 767 1.22 8.36 -9.54
N PHE A 768 1.39 9.60 -9.05
CA PHE A 768 2.68 10.27 -9.02
C PHE A 768 3.40 10.14 -7.67
N SER A 769 4.07 9.01 -7.46
CA SER A 769 5.10 8.86 -6.43
C SER A 769 6.45 8.44 -7.03
N VAL A 770 6.97 9.25 -7.97
CA VAL A 770 8.40 9.17 -8.30
C VAL A 770 9.17 9.68 -7.10
N SER A 771 9.76 8.75 -6.35
CA SER A 771 10.76 9.08 -5.36
C SER A 771 11.92 9.82 -6.03
N PHE A 772 12.14 11.08 -5.65
CA PHE A 772 13.46 11.67 -5.83
C PHE A 772 14.43 10.86 -4.97
N GLN A 773 15.13 9.90 -5.59
CA GLN A 773 16.37 9.40 -5.04
C GLN A 773 17.31 10.60 -4.91
N ARG A 774 17.45 11.06 -3.67
CA ARG A 774 18.48 12.00 -3.27
C ARG A 774 19.80 11.28 -3.49
N VAL A 775 20.46 11.53 -4.62
CA VAL A 775 21.87 11.17 -4.79
C VAL A 775 22.61 11.88 -3.65
N THR A 776 23.11 11.10 -2.71
CA THR A 776 23.87 11.58 -1.56
C THR A 776 25.23 12.06 -2.02
N LEU A 777 25.30 13.31 -2.47
CA LEU A 777 26.54 14.08 -2.51
C LEU A 777 26.93 14.52 -1.09
N GLU A 778 27.19 13.55 -0.22
CA GLU A 778 27.92 13.78 1.04
C GLU A 778 29.42 13.77 0.77
N SER A 779 29.94 14.88 0.23
CA SER A 779 31.28 15.39 0.54
C SER A 779 31.63 16.68 -0.23
N ARG A 780 31.19 17.82 0.31
CA ARG A 780 32.00 19.06 0.36
C ARG A 780 31.39 20.05 1.36
N LYS A 781 32.26 20.81 2.02
CA LYS A 781 31.91 21.75 3.10
C LYS A 781 31.08 22.91 2.57
N LYS A 782 30.32 23.56 3.46
CA LYS A 782 29.61 24.81 3.18
C LYS A 782 30.57 25.88 2.64
N GLU A 783 30.27 26.39 1.45
CA GLU A 783 30.58 27.76 1.04
C GLU A 783 29.28 28.36 0.50
N GLU A 784 28.82 29.47 1.07
CA GLU A 784 27.68 30.22 0.55
C GLU A 784 28.17 31.08 -0.61
N TRP A 785 27.53 30.91 -1.78
CA TRP A 785 27.94 31.58 -3.01
C TRP A 785 27.02 32.78 -3.28
N SER A 786 27.60 33.94 -3.59
CA SER A 786 26.81 35.11 -3.98
C SER A 786 26.12 34.88 -5.34
N SER A 787 25.02 35.57 -5.58
CA SER A 787 24.31 35.52 -6.87
C SER A 787 25.22 35.82 -8.06
N THR A 788 26.19 36.74 -7.91
CA THR A 788 27.23 37.04 -8.91
C THR A 788 28.14 35.87 -9.27
N GLN A 789 28.49 34.99 -8.31
CA GLN A 789 29.28 33.78 -8.61
C GLN A 789 28.48 32.73 -9.39
N LEU A 790 27.17 32.66 -9.13
CA LEU A 790 26.23 31.80 -9.85
C LEU A 790 26.09 32.21 -11.32
N TYR A 791 25.95 33.51 -11.62
CA TYR A 791 25.85 34.00 -13.00
C TYR A 791 27.12 33.72 -13.82
N LYS A 792 28.32 33.99 -13.26
CA LYS A 792 29.59 33.71 -13.95
C LYS A 792 29.81 32.23 -14.28
N ARG A 793 29.34 31.32 -13.43
CA ARG A 793 29.47 29.86 -13.66
C ARG A 793 28.43 29.30 -14.64
N CYS A 794 27.32 30.00 -14.84
CA CYS A 794 26.32 29.70 -15.87
C CYS A 794 26.63 30.34 -17.24
N GLY A 795 27.78 31.01 -17.39
CA GLY A 795 28.15 31.67 -18.65
C GLY A 795 27.37 32.96 -18.95
N ILE A 796 26.68 33.53 -17.96
CA ILE A 796 25.89 34.75 -18.10
C ILE A 796 26.78 35.93 -17.67
N PRO A 797 27.11 36.89 -18.56
CA PRO A 797 27.99 38.01 -18.21
C PRO A 797 27.36 38.87 -17.11
N THR A 798 28.20 39.31 -16.18
CA THR A 798 27.80 40.10 -15.00
C THR A 798 28.21 41.56 -15.17
N LYS A 799 27.65 42.44 -14.33
CA LYS A 799 27.80 43.90 -14.46
C LYS A 799 29.25 44.42 -14.32
N ASP A 800 30.16 43.58 -13.83
CA ASP A 800 31.58 43.87 -13.64
C ASP A 800 32.44 43.49 -14.87
N ASP A 801 31.86 42.85 -15.88
CA ASP A 801 32.57 42.38 -17.07
C ASP A 801 32.64 43.49 -18.14
N VAL A 802 33.53 44.47 -17.91
CA VAL A 802 33.76 45.61 -18.81
C VAL A 802 34.43 45.17 -20.11
N ILE A 803 33.65 45.10 -21.18
CA ILE A 803 34.14 45.14 -22.57
C ILE A 803 34.23 46.61 -22.99
N PRO A 804 35.35 47.09 -23.57
CA PRO A 804 35.51 48.50 -23.91
C PRO A 804 34.62 48.89 -25.10
N VAL A 805 33.83 49.95 -24.94
CA VAL A 805 33.12 50.62 -26.05
C VAL A 805 33.82 51.96 -26.34
N PRO A 806 34.08 52.32 -27.61
CA PRO A 806 34.68 53.61 -27.94
C PRO A 806 33.79 54.79 -27.53
N ARG A 807 34.44 55.82 -26.98
CA ARG A 807 33.99 57.22 -26.74
C ARG A 807 32.60 57.58 -27.28
N HIS A 808 31.64 57.82 -26.37
CA HIS A 808 30.93 59.11 -26.16
C HIS A 808 29.61 58.90 -25.39
N TRP A 809 29.59 59.15 -24.07
CA TRP A 809 28.64 60.04 -23.38
C TRP A 809 28.73 59.95 -21.84
N ASP A 810 28.46 61.07 -21.17
CA ASP A 810 28.53 61.25 -19.71
C ASP A 810 27.32 60.68 -18.95
N PRO A 811 27.52 60.12 -17.75
CA PRO A 811 26.45 59.53 -16.94
C PRO A 811 25.89 60.47 -15.84
N GLU A 812 25.72 61.77 -16.09
CA GLU A 812 25.26 62.73 -15.05
C GLU A 812 23.98 63.54 -15.37
N ASN A 813 23.33 63.35 -16.51
CA ASN A 813 22.05 63.99 -16.81
C ASN A 813 20.97 62.97 -17.21
N LEU A 814 20.14 62.58 -16.23
CA LEU A 814 18.68 62.32 -16.38
C LEU A 814 18.02 61.85 -15.05
N ILE A 815 18.36 62.47 -13.92
CA ILE A 815 17.41 62.59 -12.81
C ILE A 815 16.51 63.80 -13.12
N THR A 816 15.55 63.63 -14.03
CA THR A 816 14.32 64.44 -14.20
C THR A 816 13.60 63.97 -15.47
N ASN A 817 12.26 64.07 -15.48
CA ASN A 817 11.37 63.85 -16.63
C ASN A 817 11.36 62.42 -17.22
N GLY A 818 10.31 61.66 -16.89
CA GLY A 818 10.21 60.24 -17.22
C GLY A 818 9.74 59.95 -18.65
N HIS A 819 10.30 58.88 -19.25
CA HIS A 819 9.75 58.21 -20.44
C HIS A 819 10.18 56.72 -20.50
N ILE A 820 9.63 55.87 -19.63
CA ILE A 820 9.47 54.42 -19.94
C ILE A 820 8.04 54.02 -19.56
N ARG A 821 7.10 54.31 -20.47
CA ARG A 821 5.68 53.94 -20.34
C ARG A 821 5.12 53.41 -21.66
N GLN A 822 5.75 52.37 -22.20
CA GLN A 822 5.21 51.61 -23.35
C GLN A 822 5.87 50.21 -23.43
N LEU A 823 5.21 49.21 -22.84
CA LEU A 823 5.09 47.81 -23.32
C LEU A 823 4.40 46.90 -22.29
N CYS A 824 3.28 47.35 -21.71
CA CYS A 824 2.31 46.49 -21.01
C CYS A 824 1.02 47.29 -20.74
N ASN A 825 0.12 47.41 -21.73
CA ASN A 825 -1.26 47.81 -21.50
C ASN A 825 -2.17 47.61 -22.73
N LYS A 826 -3.04 46.59 -22.65
CA LYS A 826 -4.40 46.44 -23.22
C LYS A 826 -4.73 44.92 -23.19
N ASN A 827 -5.76 44.42 -22.50
CA ASN A 827 -7.01 45.06 -22.04
C ASN A 827 -7.34 44.79 -20.55
N TRP A 828 -8.21 45.65 -20.00
CA TRP A 828 -8.74 45.66 -18.62
C TRP A 828 -10.21 45.22 -18.56
N ILE A 829 -10.67 44.70 -17.40
CA ILE A 829 -11.99 44.96 -16.76
C ILE A 829 -11.73 45.00 -15.21
N PRO A 830 -12.41 45.85 -14.40
CA PRO A 830 -11.83 46.35 -13.13
C PRO A 830 -12.28 45.63 -11.84
N VAL A 831 -11.51 45.84 -10.76
CA VAL A 831 -11.85 45.49 -9.37
C VAL A 831 -12.27 46.75 -8.61
N SER A 832 -13.42 46.73 -7.93
CA SER A 832 -13.87 47.81 -7.03
C SER A 832 -13.18 47.74 -5.66
N ARG A 833 -12.98 48.91 -5.03
CA ARG A 833 -12.20 49.07 -3.79
C ARG A 833 -13.05 48.84 -2.52
N THR A 834 -12.54 48.06 -1.57
CA THR A 834 -12.68 48.30 -0.11
C THR A 834 -11.64 47.48 0.71
N GLY A 835 -11.01 48.09 1.72
CA GLY A 835 -10.51 47.42 2.94
C GLY A 835 -9.12 46.72 2.96
N MET A 836 -8.14 47.36 3.62
CA MET A 836 -6.82 46.82 4.02
C MET A 836 -6.89 46.11 5.41
N THR A 837 -5.99 45.25 5.96
CA THR A 837 -4.64 44.64 5.69
C THR A 837 -4.69 43.15 6.21
N PRO A 838 -3.61 42.36 6.51
CA PRO A 838 -2.15 42.41 6.23
C PRO A 838 -1.57 41.10 5.60
N HIS A 839 -0.24 41.06 5.41
CA HIS A 839 0.59 39.90 4.96
C HIS A 839 0.23 39.18 3.65
N THR A 840 1.11 39.24 2.65
CA THR A 840 1.05 38.33 1.48
C THR A 840 2.45 37.92 1.02
N THR A 841 2.84 36.69 1.34
CA THR A 841 3.93 35.98 0.66
C THR A 841 3.55 35.70 -0.79
N CYS A 842 4.46 35.96 -1.73
CA CYS A 842 4.19 35.84 -3.17
C CYS A 842 3.92 34.38 -3.58
N LYS A 843 2.65 34.02 -3.77
CA LYS A 843 2.24 32.80 -4.48
C LYS A 843 2.29 33.09 -5.99
N LEU A 844 3.19 32.41 -6.71
CA LEU A 844 3.07 32.24 -8.15
C LEU A 844 1.86 31.36 -8.46
N GLN A 845 0.70 31.99 -8.70
CA GLN A 845 -0.45 31.31 -9.27
C GLN A 845 -0.19 31.02 -10.76
N CYS A 846 0.08 29.76 -11.10
CA CYS A 846 -0.17 29.29 -12.45
C CYS A 846 -1.67 29.30 -12.70
N SER A 847 -2.10 30.04 -13.72
CA SER A 847 -3.52 30.25 -14.03
C SER A 847 -4.13 29.02 -14.72
N HIS A 848 -4.82 28.18 -13.95
CA HIS A 848 -5.79 27.23 -14.52
C HIS A 848 -7.17 27.88 -14.62
N SER A 849 -7.60 28.14 -15.85
CA SER A 849 -8.96 28.58 -16.17
C SER A 849 -9.95 27.43 -15.97
N TYR A 850 -10.67 27.43 -14.84
CA TYR A 850 -11.85 26.58 -14.67
C TYR A 850 -12.93 26.99 -15.68
N VAL A 851 -13.32 26.06 -16.55
CA VAL A 851 -14.59 26.16 -17.29
C VAL A 851 -15.66 25.49 -16.43
N SER A 852 -16.56 26.29 -15.87
CA SER A 852 -17.73 25.80 -15.13
C SER A 852 -18.75 25.19 -16.10
N SER A 853 -18.99 23.88 -15.99
CA SER A 853 -20.04 23.21 -16.76
C SER A 853 -21.43 23.44 -16.13
N THR A 854 -21.99 24.63 -16.34
CA THR A 854 -23.45 24.83 -16.33
C THR A 854 -23.93 24.62 -17.76
N GLY A 855 -24.85 23.67 -17.96
CA GLY A 855 -25.22 23.22 -19.31
C GLY A 855 -26.02 24.27 -20.08
N GLU A 856 -25.70 24.43 -21.36
CA GLU A 856 -26.64 24.63 -22.47
C GLU A 856 -25.87 24.53 -23.82
N ASN A 857 -26.60 24.25 -24.90
CA ASN A 857 -26.03 24.15 -26.25
C ASN A 857 -25.45 25.50 -26.71
N THR A 858 -24.25 25.52 -27.32
CA THR A 858 -23.95 26.24 -28.59
C THR A 858 -22.47 26.20 -28.99
N GLY A 859 -22.21 26.06 -30.30
CA GLY A 859 -21.04 26.60 -31.04
C GLY A 859 -19.61 26.38 -30.51
N MET A 860 -18.88 25.42 -31.10
CA MET A 860 -17.39 25.42 -31.02
C MET A 860 -16.80 26.68 -31.67
N THR A 861 -15.92 27.38 -30.95
CA THR A 861 -15.19 28.55 -31.45
C THR A 861 -13.81 28.17 -32.01
N GLU A 862 -13.30 28.93 -33.00
CA GLU A 862 -12.04 28.63 -33.71
C GLU A 862 -10.82 28.42 -32.81
N ARG A 863 -10.76 29.08 -31.64
CA ARG A 863 -9.68 28.88 -30.64
C ARG A 863 -9.66 27.47 -30.05
N GLY A 864 -10.80 26.79 -29.98
CA GLY A 864 -10.89 25.41 -29.51
C GLY A 864 -10.25 24.41 -30.48
N LEU A 865 -10.36 24.65 -31.79
CA LEU A 865 -9.69 23.82 -32.80
C LEU A 865 -8.17 23.95 -32.75
N MET A 866 -7.65 25.19 -32.66
CA MET A 866 -6.21 25.47 -32.66
C MET A 866 -5.46 24.71 -31.54
N ASN A 867 -6.03 24.64 -30.33
CA ASN A 867 -5.44 23.90 -29.20
C ASN A 867 -5.47 22.37 -29.35
N GLN A 868 -6.30 21.82 -30.23
CA GLN A 868 -6.29 20.37 -30.51
C GLN A 868 -5.27 19.99 -31.60
N VAL A 869 -5.02 20.88 -32.57
CA VAL A 869 -4.07 20.62 -33.67
C VAL A 869 -2.61 20.65 -33.20
N SER A 870 -2.25 21.50 -32.23
CA SER A 870 -0.87 21.48 -31.68
C SER A 870 -0.57 20.15 -30.99
N LYS A 871 -1.43 19.68 -30.09
CA LYS A 871 -1.23 18.43 -29.32
C LYS A 871 -1.10 17.19 -30.22
N LEU A 872 -1.82 17.15 -31.34
CA LEU A 872 -1.65 16.11 -32.36
C LEU A 872 -0.25 16.15 -32.97
N THR A 873 0.23 17.34 -33.32
CA THR A 873 1.56 17.55 -33.91
C THR A 873 2.66 17.18 -32.91
N GLU A 874 2.54 17.59 -31.64
CA GLU A 874 3.48 17.28 -30.56
C GLU A 874 3.66 15.77 -30.32
N LEU A 875 2.57 15.00 -30.33
CA LEU A 875 2.59 13.54 -30.15
C LEU A 875 3.33 12.79 -31.29
N THR A 876 3.47 13.39 -32.48
CA THR A 876 4.28 12.80 -33.56
C THR A 876 5.76 12.70 -33.15
N PHE A 877 6.28 13.69 -32.42
CA PHE A 877 7.66 13.75 -31.93
C PHE A 877 7.89 12.78 -30.77
N VAL A 878 6.93 12.70 -29.83
CA VAL A 878 6.94 11.72 -28.73
C VAL A 878 7.05 10.29 -29.28
N THR A 879 6.25 9.98 -30.31
CA THR A 879 6.27 8.65 -30.96
C THR A 879 7.59 8.39 -31.70
N ALA A 880 8.13 9.38 -32.42
CA ALA A 880 9.41 9.23 -33.12
C ALA A 880 10.59 8.99 -32.15
N LEU A 881 10.62 9.70 -31.02
CA LEU A 881 11.58 9.44 -29.93
C LEU A 881 11.44 8.01 -29.39
N ALA A 882 10.20 7.54 -29.18
CA ALA A 882 9.93 6.21 -28.64
C ALA A 882 10.38 5.07 -29.58
N VAL A 883 10.11 5.19 -30.88
CA VAL A 883 10.55 4.22 -31.88
C VAL A 883 12.07 4.22 -32.02
N ARG A 884 12.75 5.38 -32.02
CA ARG A 884 14.23 5.43 -32.04
C ARG A 884 14.85 4.73 -30.83
N ASN A 885 14.36 5.02 -29.62
CA ASN A 885 14.86 4.39 -28.39
C ASN A 885 14.59 2.88 -28.38
N THR A 886 13.53 2.44 -29.07
CA THR A 886 13.21 1.02 -29.25
C THR A 886 14.21 0.34 -30.18
N ILE A 887 14.52 0.91 -31.35
CA ILE A 887 15.53 0.36 -32.28
C ILE A 887 16.91 0.31 -31.62
N LEU A 888 17.31 1.36 -30.90
CA LEU A 888 18.57 1.40 -30.14
C LEU A 888 18.64 0.40 -28.98
N SER A 889 17.51 -0.17 -28.54
CA SER A 889 17.51 -1.22 -27.51
C SER A 889 17.98 -2.57 -28.04
N PHE A 890 18.06 -2.74 -29.37
CA PHE A 890 18.47 -3.99 -30.02
C PHE A 890 19.77 -3.85 -30.80
N ILE A 891 20.04 -2.68 -31.42
CA ILE A 891 21.28 -2.44 -32.16
C ILE A 891 21.97 -1.18 -31.63
N ASN A 892 23.10 -1.39 -30.96
CA ASN A 892 23.97 -0.33 -30.46
C ASN A 892 24.80 0.30 -31.59
N GLY A 893 25.07 1.60 -31.50
CA GLY A 893 26.00 2.30 -32.41
C GLY A 893 25.38 2.92 -33.68
N LEU A 894 24.10 2.67 -33.98
CA LEU A 894 23.44 3.23 -35.17
C LEU A 894 23.27 4.75 -35.12
N ASN A 895 23.60 5.43 -36.22
CA ASN A 895 23.35 6.86 -36.39
C ASN A 895 21.89 7.14 -36.81
N LEU A 896 20.96 6.89 -35.90
CA LEU A 896 19.54 7.16 -36.09
C LEU A 896 19.23 8.66 -36.04
N GLN A 897 18.71 9.18 -37.15
CA GLN A 897 18.33 10.58 -37.38
C GLN A 897 16.81 10.72 -37.62
N TYR A 898 16.26 11.92 -37.38
CA TYR A 898 14.85 12.23 -37.57
C TYR A 898 14.62 13.13 -38.79
N LYS A 899 13.74 12.71 -39.69
CA LYS A 899 13.25 13.54 -40.79
C LYS A 899 11.87 14.09 -40.41
N TRP A 900 11.72 15.41 -40.47
CA TRP A 900 10.46 16.07 -40.15
C TRP A 900 9.32 15.55 -41.04
N PRO A 901 8.11 15.27 -40.48
CA PRO A 901 7.75 15.48 -39.08
C PRO A 901 8.23 14.39 -38.11
N ASN A 902 8.22 13.13 -38.53
CA ASN A 902 8.32 11.97 -37.64
C ASN A 902 8.91 10.71 -38.27
N ASP A 903 9.52 10.81 -39.46
CA ASP A 903 10.18 9.68 -40.12
C ASP A 903 11.55 9.42 -39.49
N ILE A 904 11.93 8.15 -39.35
CA ILE A 904 13.22 7.76 -38.75
C ILE A 904 14.13 7.19 -39.84
N LEU A 905 15.38 7.68 -39.87
CA LEU A 905 16.40 7.31 -40.84
C LEU A 905 17.60 6.64 -40.15
N ILE A 906 18.22 5.67 -40.82
CA ILE A 906 19.60 5.21 -40.57
C ILE A 906 20.41 5.61 -41.81
N ASP A 907 21.49 6.36 -41.62
CA ASP A 907 22.41 6.79 -42.69
C ASP A 907 21.69 7.37 -43.93
N GLY A 908 20.67 8.19 -43.66
CA GLY A 908 19.82 8.83 -44.68
C GLY A 908 18.71 7.96 -45.29
N LYS A 909 18.68 6.65 -45.04
CA LYS A 909 17.63 5.71 -45.53
C LYS A 909 16.52 5.51 -44.50
N LYS A 910 15.26 5.49 -44.93
CA LYS A 910 14.10 5.40 -44.02
C LYS A 910 13.90 3.97 -43.48
N ILE A 911 13.76 3.84 -42.16
CA ILE A 911 13.48 2.56 -41.47
C ILE A 911 12.09 2.47 -40.86
N SER A 912 11.50 3.59 -40.43
CA SER A 912 10.17 3.63 -39.83
C SER A 912 9.37 4.85 -40.29
N GLY A 913 8.05 4.68 -40.39
CA GLY A 913 7.08 5.73 -40.64
C GLY A 913 5.96 5.69 -39.61
N ILE A 914 5.48 6.87 -39.22
CA ILE A 914 4.45 7.05 -38.19
C ILE A 914 3.30 7.88 -38.79
N LEU A 915 2.07 7.36 -38.69
CA LEU A 915 0.84 7.97 -39.20
C LEU A 915 -0.13 8.23 -38.05
N LEU A 916 -0.57 9.48 -37.87
CA LEU A 916 -1.58 9.83 -36.87
C LEU A 916 -2.91 10.10 -37.57
N GLU A 917 -3.98 9.50 -37.06
CA GLU A 917 -5.35 9.67 -37.56
C GLU A 917 -6.30 9.94 -36.39
N LYS A 918 -7.19 10.93 -36.56
CA LYS A 918 -8.23 11.29 -35.59
C LYS A 918 -9.58 11.34 -36.29
N LYS A 919 -10.58 10.62 -35.76
CA LYS A 919 -11.95 10.68 -36.28
C LYS A 919 -12.66 11.94 -35.76
N SER A 920 -13.35 12.66 -36.65
CA SER A 920 -14.18 13.82 -36.28
C SER A 920 -15.18 13.44 -35.19
N ASN A 921 -15.29 14.28 -34.16
CA ASN A 921 -16.11 14.09 -32.94
C ASN A 921 -15.64 12.99 -31.96
N SER A 922 -14.43 12.45 -32.08
CA SER A 922 -13.86 11.52 -31.09
C SER A 922 -12.71 12.13 -30.25
N ASN A 923 -12.57 11.69 -29.00
CA ASN A 923 -11.45 12.02 -28.09
C ASN A 923 -10.27 11.04 -28.21
N TRP A 924 -10.44 9.97 -28.98
CA TRP A 924 -9.45 8.95 -29.25
C TRP A 924 -8.53 9.35 -30.42
N LEU A 925 -7.25 9.03 -30.29
CA LEU A 925 -6.22 9.23 -31.31
C LEU A 925 -5.65 7.88 -31.70
N ILE A 926 -5.47 7.65 -33.00
CA ILE A 926 -4.80 6.48 -33.55
C ILE A 926 -3.38 6.88 -33.96
N ILE A 927 -2.40 6.13 -33.48
CA ILE A 927 -0.97 6.28 -33.82
C ILE A 927 -0.51 4.98 -34.49
N GLY A 928 -0.52 4.96 -35.82
CA GLY A 928 0.00 3.86 -36.64
C GLY A 928 1.53 3.93 -36.76
N ILE A 929 2.21 2.81 -36.53
CA ILE A 929 3.66 2.67 -36.46
C ILE A 929 4.07 1.48 -37.32
N GLY A 930 4.81 1.74 -38.39
CA GLY A 930 5.46 0.71 -39.21
C GLY A 930 6.98 0.74 -39.04
N ILE A 931 7.60 -0.41 -38.79
CA ILE A 931 9.07 -0.56 -38.72
C ILE A 931 9.51 -1.67 -39.68
N ASN A 932 10.45 -1.36 -40.56
CA ASN A 932 11.06 -2.33 -41.45
C ASN A 932 12.04 -3.21 -40.66
N VAL A 933 11.69 -4.48 -40.40
CA VAL A 933 12.52 -5.42 -39.62
C VAL A 933 13.34 -6.29 -40.56
N ASN A 934 12.68 -7.01 -41.46
CA ASN A 934 13.33 -7.96 -42.38
C ASN A 934 13.39 -7.46 -43.82
N HIS A 935 12.42 -6.65 -44.27
CA HIS A 935 12.32 -6.22 -45.67
C HIS A 935 12.25 -4.70 -45.83
N ALA A 936 12.95 -4.15 -46.83
CA ALA A 936 12.93 -2.75 -47.20
C ALA A 936 11.99 -2.54 -48.42
N PRO A 937 10.76 -2.01 -48.23
CA PRO A 937 9.71 -2.10 -49.26
C PRO A 937 9.85 -1.10 -50.44
N LEU A 938 10.75 -0.13 -50.37
CA LEU A 938 10.86 0.96 -51.36
C LEU A 938 12.32 1.39 -51.57
N PRO A 939 12.70 1.87 -52.77
CA PRO A 939 14.00 2.49 -53.00
C PRO A 939 14.25 3.65 -52.01
N GLY A 940 15.38 3.62 -51.30
CA GLY A 940 15.70 4.60 -50.25
C GLY A 940 15.21 4.24 -48.84
N THR A 941 14.60 3.06 -48.63
CA THR A 941 14.38 2.50 -47.29
C THR A 941 15.50 1.53 -46.88
N THR A 942 15.50 1.15 -45.60
CA THR A 942 16.35 0.11 -45.03
C THR A 942 15.57 -0.65 -43.94
N CYS A 943 16.06 -1.81 -43.53
CA CYS A 943 15.49 -2.65 -42.47
C CYS A 943 16.52 -2.90 -41.33
N ILE A 944 16.03 -3.41 -40.18
CA ILE A 944 16.86 -3.75 -38.99
C ILE A 944 17.90 -4.83 -39.32
N SER A 945 17.49 -5.88 -40.04
CA SER A 945 18.31 -7.03 -40.46
C SER A 945 19.57 -6.68 -41.27
N ASN A 946 19.66 -5.48 -41.86
CA ASN A 946 20.86 -5.00 -42.53
C ASN A 946 22.01 -4.64 -41.56
N TYR A 947 21.74 -4.53 -40.25
CA TYR A 947 22.70 -4.03 -39.25
C TYR A 947 22.82 -4.91 -37.99
N GLY A 948 22.15 -6.06 -37.95
CA GLY A 948 22.14 -6.99 -36.81
C GLY A 948 21.15 -8.14 -37.00
N ASP A 949 21.08 -9.05 -36.03
CA ASP A 949 20.18 -10.21 -36.08
C ASP A 949 18.70 -9.82 -36.16
N SER A 950 17.88 -10.72 -36.71
CA SER A 950 16.43 -10.51 -36.88
C SER A 950 15.72 -10.37 -35.52
N VAL A 951 15.18 -9.18 -35.24
CA VAL A 951 14.48 -8.90 -33.98
C VAL A 951 13.04 -9.39 -34.02
N SER A 952 12.60 -10.02 -32.93
CA SER A 952 11.21 -10.46 -32.72
C SER A 952 10.23 -9.28 -32.67
N ASN A 953 9.12 -9.38 -33.40
CA ASN A 953 8.01 -8.41 -33.39
C ASN A 953 7.42 -8.22 -31.98
N ILE A 954 7.44 -9.25 -31.13
CA ILE A 954 6.94 -9.19 -29.75
C ILE A 954 7.87 -8.33 -28.87
N ASP A 955 9.18 -8.46 -29.04
CA ASP A 955 10.16 -7.69 -28.27
C ASP A 955 10.20 -6.22 -28.71
N LEU A 956 10.05 -5.97 -30.02
CA LEU A 956 9.82 -4.62 -30.57
C LEU A 956 8.58 -3.97 -29.93
N LEU A 957 7.43 -4.67 -29.92
CA LEU A 957 6.20 -4.20 -29.28
C LEU A 957 6.41 -3.84 -27.81
N ARG A 958 7.02 -4.76 -27.03
CA ARG A 958 7.27 -4.59 -25.60
C ARG A 958 8.13 -3.35 -25.32
N LYS A 959 9.26 -3.20 -26.03
CA LYS A 959 10.15 -2.05 -25.88
C LYS A 959 9.50 -0.75 -26.36
N LEU A 960 8.68 -0.81 -27.41
CA LEU A 960 7.93 0.33 -27.94
C LEU A 960 6.95 0.91 -26.91
N ILE A 961 6.12 0.06 -26.29
CA ILE A 961 5.14 0.49 -25.27
C ILE A 961 5.85 1.12 -24.06
N ILE A 962 6.94 0.52 -23.57
CA ILE A 962 7.72 1.05 -22.44
C ILE A 962 8.31 2.43 -22.77
N ASN A 963 8.95 2.56 -23.94
CA ASN A 963 9.55 3.83 -24.38
C ASN A 963 8.50 4.91 -24.64
N PHE A 964 7.35 4.54 -25.24
CA PHE A 964 6.25 5.45 -25.50
C PHE A 964 5.63 5.99 -24.21
N ASN A 965 5.30 5.12 -23.25
CA ASN A 965 4.73 5.54 -21.96
C ASN A 965 5.71 6.42 -21.16
N LYS A 966 7.01 6.14 -21.22
CA LYS A 966 8.04 6.98 -20.59
C LYS A 966 8.07 8.39 -21.20
N LEU A 967 8.10 8.50 -22.52
CA LEU A 967 8.18 9.79 -23.23
C LEU A 967 6.87 10.57 -23.19
N ARG A 968 5.70 9.89 -23.20
CA ARG A 968 4.39 10.51 -22.98
C ARG A 968 4.29 11.13 -21.59
N LYS A 969 4.70 10.40 -20.53
CA LYS A 969 4.76 10.96 -19.16
C LYS A 969 5.69 12.17 -19.09
N GLN A 970 6.83 12.13 -19.77
CA GLN A 970 7.75 13.28 -19.83
C GLN A 970 7.12 14.48 -20.55
N TRP A 971 6.47 14.27 -21.71
CA TRP A 971 5.75 15.32 -22.44
C TRP A 971 4.61 15.96 -21.62
N LEU A 972 3.87 15.15 -20.85
CA LEU A 972 2.79 15.65 -19.97
C LEU A 972 3.31 16.53 -18.82
N PHE A 973 4.53 16.28 -18.34
CA PHE A 973 5.11 16.97 -17.17
C PHE A 973 6.03 18.14 -17.54
N ASP A 974 6.97 17.92 -18.46
CA ASP A 974 7.95 18.92 -18.92
C ASP A 974 7.43 19.78 -20.10
N GLY A 975 6.31 19.39 -20.71
CA GLY A 975 5.77 19.99 -21.92
C GLY A 975 6.55 19.62 -23.19
N PHE A 976 6.12 20.18 -24.33
CA PHE A 976 6.75 19.91 -25.63
C PHE A 976 8.21 20.36 -25.74
N TYR A 977 8.66 21.30 -24.90
CA TYR A 977 10.03 21.82 -24.95
C TYR A 977 11.09 20.72 -24.78
N ALA A 978 10.95 19.83 -23.80
CA ALA A 978 11.91 18.74 -23.59
C ALA A 978 11.96 17.75 -24.76
N ILE A 979 10.79 17.40 -25.30
CA ILE A 979 10.61 16.52 -26.47
C ILE A 979 11.29 17.11 -27.71
N ARG A 980 11.04 18.40 -27.97
CA ARG A 980 11.63 19.17 -29.07
C ARG A 980 13.15 19.20 -29.00
N GLU A 981 13.73 19.52 -27.84
CA GLU A 981 15.19 19.56 -27.65
C GLU A 981 15.86 18.19 -27.86
N MET A 982 15.20 17.10 -27.45
CA MET A 982 15.69 15.74 -27.70
C MET A 982 15.63 15.35 -29.19
N TRP A 983 14.62 15.85 -29.92
CA TRP A 983 14.47 15.59 -31.35
C TRP A 983 15.48 16.41 -32.18
N LEU A 984 15.61 17.71 -31.93
CA LEU A 984 16.51 18.61 -32.67
C LEU A 984 17.97 18.16 -32.65
N LYS A 985 18.44 17.57 -31.54
CA LYS A 985 19.79 16.97 -31.41
C LYS A 985 20.12 15.88 -32.44
N LYS A 986 19.12 15.30 -33.10
CA LYS A 986 19.28 14.29 -34.16
C LYS A 986 18.42 14.59 -35.40
N ALA A 987 18.07 15.86 -35.60
CA ALA A 987 17.37 16.31 -36.81
C ALA A 987 18.23 16.08 -38.07
N PHE A 988 17.65 15.47 -39.09
CA PHE A 988 18.26 15.26 -40.39
C PHE A 988 18.31 16.59 -41.15
N LYS A 989 19.49 16.96 -41.67
CA LYS A 989 19.72 18.21 -42.42
C LYS A 989 19.45 19.51 -41.67
N MET A 990 19.58 19.51 -40.34
CA MET A 990 19.55 20.73 -39.54
C MET A 990 20.66 21.70 -39.98
N ASN A 991 20.34 22.99 -40.16
CA ASN A 991 21.22 24.03 -40.70
C ASN A 991 21.75 23.76 -42.14
N GLU A 992 21.21 22.79 -42.87
CA GLU A 992 21.49 22.57 -44.30
C GLU A 992 20.38 23.15 -45.18
N GLN A 993 20.68 23.35 -46.47
CA GLN A 993 19.69 23.70 -47.47
C GLN A 993 18.77 22.49 -47.77
N ILE A 994 17.46 22.70 -47.62
CA ILE A 994 16.41 21.71 -47.89
C ILE A 994 15.36 22.28 -48.85
N SER A 995 14.70 21.38 -49.57
CA SER A 995 13.56 21.69 -50.45
C SER A 995 12.27 21.05 -49.87
N VAL A 996 11.29 21.86 -49.52
CA VAL A 996 9.97 21.42 -49.05
C VAL A 996 8.98 21.52 -50.20
N LYS A 997 8.45 20.39 -50.67
CA LYS A 997 7.37 20.35 -51.68
C LYS A 997 6.01 20.22 -50.98
N LEU A 998 5.08 21.11 -51.28
CA LEU A 998 3.73 21.13 -50.71
C LEU A 998 2.72 21.40 -51.85
N ALA A 999 1.86 20.42 -52.12
CA ALA A 999 1.14 20.30 -53.39
C ALA A 999 2.10 20.48 -54.59
N ASP A 1000 1.81 21.40 -55.51
CA ASP A 1000 2.62 21.67 -56.69
C ASP A 1000 3.71 22.76 -56.50
N LYS A 1001 3.84 23.32 -55.29
CA LYS A 1001 4.85 24.35 -54.99
C LYS A 1001 6.06 23.75 -54.27
N LEU A 1002 7.25 24.23 -54.63
CA LEU A 1002 8.53 23.84 -54.03
C LEU A 1002 9.17 25.08 -53.38
N TYR A 1003 9.53 24.95 -52.11
CA TYR A 1003 10.15 26.00 -51.30
C TYR A 1003 11.57 25.57 -50.94
N GLU A 1004 12.56 26.42 -51.22
CA GLU A 1004 13.95 26.18 -50.81
C GLU A 1004 14.38 27.15 -49.71
N GLY A 1005 15.19 26.65 -48.77
CA GLY A 1005 15.78 27.44 -47.69
C GLY A 1005 16.61 26.57 -46.76
N ILE A 1006 17.14 27.17 -45.69
CA ILE A 1006 17.89 26.48 -44.64
C ILE A 1006 16.90 25.96 -43.59
N PHE A 1007 17.04 24.70 -43.17
CA PHE A 1007 16.30 24.18 -42.01
C PHE A 1007 16.84 24.85 -40.73
N ALA A 1008 16.12 25.87 -40.25
CA ALA A 1008 16.58 26.72 -39.16
C ALA A 1008 16.13 26.24 -37.78
N ASP A 1009 14.88 25.79 -37.63
CA ASP A 1009 14.36 25.32 -36.34
C ASP A 1009 13.04 24.53 -36.48
N ILE A 1010 12.52 24.03 -35.36
CA ILE A 1010 11.12 23.63 -35.19
C ILE A 1010 10.47 24.57 -34.17
N ASP A 1011 9.29 25.11 -34.47
CA ASP A 1011 8.63 26.07 -33.58
C ASP A 1011 8.05 25.43 -32.30
N LYS A 1012 7.49 26.26 -31.41
CA LYS A 1012 6.91 25.81 -30.13
C LYS A 1012 5.65 24.94 -30.28
N SER A 1013 5.14 24.75 -31.50
CA SER A 1013 3.98 23.91 -31.85
C SER A 1013 4.32 22.73 -32.76
N GLY A 1014 5.61 22.53 -33.11
CA GLY A 1014 6.09 21.43 -33.94
C GLY A 1014 6.19 21.73 -35.45
N LYS A 1015 6.00 22.99 -35.87
CA LYS A 1015 6.10 23.41 -37.28
C LYS A 1015 7.55 23.54 -37.71
N LEU A 1016 7.85 23.11 -38.93
CA LEU A 1016 9.18 23.27 -39.53
C LEU A 1016 9.43 24.74 -39.87
N VAL A 1017 10.53 25.31 -39.38
CA VAL A 1017 10.96 26.69 -39.68
C VAL A 1017 12.05 26.65 -40.75
N LEU A 1018 11.72 27.19 -41.93
CA LEU A 1018 12.60 27.29 -43.08
C LEU A 1018 13.03 28.76 -43.27
N GLN A 1019 14.33 29.03 -43.25
CA GLN A 1019 14.87 30.36 -43.51
C GLN A 1019 15.22 30.51 -45.00
N GLN A 1020 14.61 31.49 -45.67
CA GLN A 1020 14.90 31.82 -47.07
C GLN A 1020 16.17 32.67 -47.20
N LYS A 1021 16.69 32.80 -48.44
CA LYS A 1021 17.91 33.55 -48.76
C LYS A 1021 17.81 35.07 -48.47
N ASP A 1022 16.59 35.60 -48.34
CA ASP A 1022 16.31 36.99 -47.97
C ASP A 1022 16.19 37.20 -46.44
N GLY A 1023 16.34 36.14 -45.65
CA GLY A 1023 16.20 36.15 -44.19
C GLY A 1023 14.77 35.94 -43.69
N SER A 1024 13.77 35.80 -44.56
CA SER A 1024 12.39 35.51 -44.16
C SER A 1024 12.23 34.08 -43.63
N LEU A 1025 11.27 33.88 -42.71
CA LEU A 1025 10.97 32.57 -42.10
C LEU A 1025 9.61 32.06 -42.57
N ILE A 1026 9.58 30.83 -43.11
CA ILE A 1026 8.36 30.13 -43.50
C ILE A 1026 8.11 28.97 -42.54
N TYR A 1027 6.86 28.85 -42.08
CA TYR A 1027 6.44 27.82 -41.12
C TYR A 1027 5.56 26.78 -41.82
N PHE A 1028 5.96 25.52 -41.80
CA PHE A 1028 5.19 24.40 -42.37
C PHE A 1028 4.54 23.57 -41.27
N ASP A 1029 3.21 23.44 -41.35
CA ASP A 1029 2.43 22.58 -40.46
C ASP A 1029 2.48 21.11 -40.92
N ALA A 1030 2.45 20.17 -39.98
CA ALA A 1030 2.44 18.74 -40.27
C ALA A 1030 1.08 18.22 -40.75
N VAL A 1031 0.01 19.03 -40.63
CA VAL A 1031 -1.39 18.65 -40.91
C VAL A 1031 -2.02 19.48 -42.04
N SER A 1032 -1.72 20.77 -42.20
CA SER A 1032 -2.25 21.59 -43.32
C SER A 1032 -1.53 22.92 -43.58
N GLU A 1033 -1.13 23.14 -44.85
CA GLU A 1033 -0.66 24.39 -45.50
C GLU A 1033 0.53 25.17 -44.86
N ALA A 1034 1.36 25.75 -45.73
CA ALA A 1034 2.49 26.59 -45.33
C ALA A 1034 2.03 28.01 -44.99
N ILE A 1035 2.40 28.52 -43.82
CA ILE A 1035 2.09 29.89 -43.41
C ILE A 1035 3.32 30.75 -43.68
N VAL A 1036 3.21 31.61 -44.69
CA VAL A 1036 4.12 32.74 -44.93
C VAL A 1036 3.54 33.96 -44.22
N LEU A 1037 4.35 34.70 -43.46
CA LEU A 1037 3.93 35.89 -42.72
C LEU A 1037 4.51 37.18 -43.32
N PRO A 1038 3.76 37.90 -44.17
CA PRO A 1038 3.94 39.33 -44.40
C PRO A 1038 2.77 40.15 -43.81
N ASN A 1039 2.97 41.47 -43.68
CA ASN A 1039 1.94 42.38 -43.14
C ASN A 1039 0.67 42.41 -44.02
N ASN A 1040 -0.48 42.16 -43.38
CA ASN A 1040 -1.87 42.38 -43.83
C ASN A 1040 -2.45 41.54 -45.00
N GLN A 1041 -3.65 41.01 -44.72
CA GLN A 1041 -4.76 40.56 -45.58
C GLN A 1041 -5.10 39.05 -45.58
N LYS A 1042 -6.40 38.76 -45.80
CA LYS A 1042 -7.07 37.46 -45.53
C LYS A 1042 -7.06 36.53 -46.75
N PRO A 1043 -7.05 35.19 -46.56
CA PRO A 1043 -7.18 34.22 -47.64
C PRO A 1043 -8.65 33.90 -48.01
N ILE A 1044 -8.85 33.52 -49.28
CA ILE A 1044 -10.11 33.06 -49.88
C ILE A 1044 -10.01 31.55 -50.15
N ARG A 1045 -11.11 30.79 -50.04
CA ARG A 1045 -11.17 29.36 -50.40
C ARG A 1045 -11.69 29.14 -51.82
N VAL A 1046 -11.10 28.18 -52.55
CA VAL A 1046 -11.69 27.50 -53.72
C VAL A 1046 -11.26 26.03 -53.67
N GLY A 1047 -12.11 25.09 -54.09
CA GLY A 1047 -11.84 23.65 -54.07
C GLY A 1047 -11.88 22.98 -55.45
N GLY A 1048 -11.58 21.69 -55.50
CA GLY A 1048 -11.70 20.84 -56.69
C GLY A 1048 -11.22 19.41 -56.41
N MET A 1049 -11.93 18.40 -56.95
CA MET A 1049 -11.56 16.98 -56.88
C MET A 1049 -10.82 16.55 -58.15
N VAL A 1050 -9.93 15.56 -58.03
CA VAL A 1050 -9.28 14.85 -59.13
C VAL A 1050 -9.32 13.35 -58.82
N VAL A 1051 -9.55 12.51 -59.84
CA VAL A 1051 -9.63 11.05 -59.74
C VAL A 1051 -8.30 10.44 -60.21
N GLU A 1052 -7.78 9.44 -59.49
CA GLU A 1052 -6.51 8.77 -59.81
C GLU A 1052 -6.73 7.29 -60.22
N ASN A 1053 -6.20 6.95 -61.40
CA ASN A 1053 -5.71 5.66 -61.89
C ASN A 1053 -6.69 4.55 -62.33
N SER A 1054 -6.40 4.02 -63.52
CA SER A 1054 -6.92 2.77 -64.11
C SER A 1054 -5.87 1.65 -64.03
N VAL A 1055 -6.29 0.38 -64.15
CA VAL A 1055 -5.38 -0.79 -64.13
C VAL A 1055 -5.63 -1.66 -65.37
N ILE A 1056 -4.61 -1.77 -66.23
CA ILE A 1056 -4.61 -2.68 -67.40
C ILE A 1056 -4.07 -4.05 -66.93
N GLN A 1057 -4.71 -5.16 -67.29
CA GLN A 1057 -4.34 -6.49 -66.77
C GLN A 1057 -3.98 -7.58 -67.80
N SER A 1058 -4.28 -7.42 -69.10
CA SER A 1058 -3.67 -8.25 -70.18
C SER A 1058 -3.89 -7.64 -71.58
N GLU A 1059 -3.17 -8.13 -72.60
CA GLU A 1059 -3.23 -7.62 -73.99
C GLU A 1059 -4.57 -7.83 -74.72
N SER A 1060 -5.52 -8.58 -74.13
CA SER A 1060 -6.83 -8.88 -74.75
C SER A 1060 -8.05 -8.48 -73.92
N GLU A 1061 -7.87 -7.93 -72.71
CA GLU A 1061 -8.97 -7.45 -71.88
C GLU A 1061 -8.54 -6.26 -71.01
N VAL A 1062 -9.22 -5.12 -71.17
CA VAL A 1062 -8.95 -3.90 -70.38
C VAL A 1062 -10.16 -3.55 -69.52
N ILE A 1063 -9.89 -3.35 -68.23
CA ILE A 1063 -10.89 -3.08 -67.20
C ILE A 1063 -10.74 -1.65 -66.69
N PHE A 1064 -11.79 -0.86 -66.84
CA PHE A 1064 -11.90 0.45 -66.22
C PHE A 1064 -12.80 0.35 -64.98
N GLN A 1065 -12.34 0.93 -63.87
CA GLN A 1065 -13.10 1.06 -62.64
C GLN A 1065 -13.43 2.54 -62.43
N MET A 1066 -14.70 2.90 -62.64
CA MET A 1066 -15.19 4.26 -62.35
C MET A 1066 -15.75 4.31 -60.93
N THR A 1067 -15.37 5.34 -60.17
CA THR A 1067 -15.95 5.66 -58.86
C THR A 1067 -16.70 6.98 -58.93
N ASP A 1068 -18.01 6.90 -59.02
CA ASP A 1068 -18.90 7.90 -58.43
C ASP A 1068 -20.13 7.21 -57.82
N PHE A 1069 -20.67 7.76 -56.74
CA PHE A 1069 -21.81 7.26 -55.96
C PHE A 1069 -21.89 5.73 -55.72
N ASN A 1070 -21.12 5.25 -54.73
CA ASN A 1070 -21.36 4.02 -53.96
C ASN A 1070 -21.43 2.65 -54.69
N LYS A 1071 -21.12 2.54 -55.99
CA LYS A 1071 -20.93 1.24 -56.67
C LYS A 1071 -19.77 1.26 -57.66
N SER A 1072 -19.00 0.19 -57.68
CA SER A 1072 -17.98 -0.07 -58.70
C SER A 1072 -18.59 -0.85 -59.88
N VAL A 1073 -18.48 -0.30 -61.09
CA VAL A 1073 -18.89 -0.99 -62.33
C VAL A 1073 -17.64 -1.45 -63.07
N VAL A 1074 -17.65 -2.70 -63.55
CA VAL A 1074 -16.57 -3.31 -64.33
C VAL A 1074 -16.88 -3.13 -65.82
N VAL A 1075 -16.05 -2.36 -66.52
CA VAL A 1075 -16.11 -2.24 -67.97
C VAL A 1075 -15.24 -3.33 -68.62
N LYS A 1076 -15.76 -4.09 -69.59
CA LYS A 1076 -14.98 -5.04 -70.40
C LYS A 1076 -14.96 -4.63 -71.87
N TYR A 1077 -13.77 -4.61 -72.47
CA TYR A 1077 -13.54 -4.37 -73.89
C TYR A 1077 -12.60 -5.44 -74.46
N GLN A 1078 -12.94 -6.00 -75.62
CA GLN A 1078 -12.14 -6.99 -76.35
C GLN A 1078 -11.71 -6.43 -77.71
N GLY A 1079 -10.46 -5.97 -77.79
CA GLY A 1079 -9.86 -5.40 -78.98
C GLY A 1079 -8.47 -4.83 -78.66
N ILE A 1080 -7.60 -4.72 -79.67
CA ILE A 1080 -6.25 -4.17 -79.51
C ILE A 1080 -6.35 -2.64 -79.42
N LEU A 1081 -5.92 -2.06 -78.30
CA LEU A 1081 -5.88 -0.61 -78.11
C LEU A 1081 -4.77 0.03 -78.96
N PRO A 1082 -5.03 1.13 -79.69
CA PRO A 1082 -3.99 1.92 -80.35
C PRO A 1082 -2.99 2.52 -79.35
N PRO A 1083 -1.70 2.69 -79.71
CA PRO A 1083 -0.60 2.99 -78.78
C PRO A 1083 -0.55 4.44 -78.23
N ILE A 1084 -1.66 5.19 -78.28
CA ILE A 1084 -1.73 6.63 -77.95
C ILE A 1084 -2.27 6.88 -76.52
N PHE A 1085 -2.81 5.86 -75.85
CA PHE A 1085 -3.31 5.99 -74.48
C PHE A 1085 -2.15 6.14 -73.46
N SER A 1086 -2.06 7.32 -72.85
CA SER A 1086 -1.19 7.59 -71.70
C SER A 1086 -2.03 8.09 -70.51
N GLU A 1087 -1.50 7.98 -69.28
CA GLU A 1087 -2.23 8.19 -68.02
C GLU A 1087 -2.92 9.57 -67.84
N LYS A 1088 -2.67 10.54 -68.74
CA LYS A 1088 -3.26 11.89 -68.69
C LYS A 1088 -4.39 12.15 -69.68
N SER A 1089 -4.62 11.27 -70.66
CA SER A 1089 -5.77 11.39 -71.57
C SER A 1089 -6.99 10.68 -70.98
N GLY A 1090 -8.04 11.45 -70.67
CA GLY A 1090 -9.33 10.86 -70.28
C GLY A 1090 -9.90 9.96 -71.39
N VAL A 1091 -10.83 9.07 -71.04
CA VAL A 1091 -11.40 8.07 -71.94
C VAL A 1091 -12.92 8.16 -71.94
N VAL A 1092 -13.54 8.02 -73.11
CA VAL A 1092 -15.00 7.90 -73.29
C VAL A 1092 -15.30 6.53 -73.88
N VAL A 1093 -16.27 5.80 -73.32
CA VAL A 1093 -16.58 4.42 -73.68
C VAL A 1093 -18.05 4.30 -74.07
N GLN A 1094 -18.33 3.59 -75.16
CA GLN A 1094 -19.70 3.39 -75.67
C GLN A 1094 -20.01 1.90 -75.77
N GLY A 1095 -21.20 1.48 -75.33
CA GLY A 1095 -21.60 0.08 -75.23
C GLY A 1095 -22.91 -0.11 -74.46
N LYS A 1096 -23.15 -1.32 -73.93
CA LYS A 1096 -24.36 -1.67 -73.18
C LYS A 1096 -24.06 -2.28 -71.81
N MET A 1097 -24.92 -1.98 -70.83
CA MET A 1097 -25.03 -2.75 -69.59
C MET A 1097 -25.36 -4.21 -69.93
N PHE A 1098 -24.56 -5.14 -69.41
CA PHE A 1098 -24.83 -6.58 -69.48
C PHE A 1098 -25.57 -7.05 -68.21
N ASP A 1099 -25.18 -6.50 -67.06
CA ASP A 1099 -25.88 -6.65 -65.77
C ASP A 1099 -25.68 -5.40 -64.88
N ASN A 1100 -26.19 -5.44 -63.64
CA ASN A 1100 -26.12 -4.31 -62.68
C ASN A 1100 -24.71 -3.95 -62.17
N SER A 1101 -23.68 -4.68 -62.59
CA SER A 1101 -22.26 -4.54 -62.21
C SER A 1101 -21.30 -4.53 -63.41
N THR A 1102 -21.74 -4.96 -64.59
CA THR A 1102 -20.88 -5.22 -65.75
C THR A 1102 -21.35 -4.47 -67.00
N PHE A 1103 -20.47 -3.65 -67.58
CA PHE A 1103 -20.72 -2.89 -68.81
C PHE A 1103 -19.83 -3.42 -69.94
N LEU A 1104 -20.44 -3.86 -71.04
CA LEU A 1104 -19.74 -4.36 -72.22
C LEU A 1104 -19.60 -3.23 -73.24
N ALA A 1105 -18.35 -2.89 -73.56
CA ALA A 1105 -18.00 -1.80 -74.45
C ALA A 1105 -17.87 -2.27 -75.91
N ASP A 1106 -18.55 -1.58 -76.82
CA ASP A 1106 -18.42 -1.82 -78.26
C ASP A 1106 -17.29 -0.96 -78.86
N THR A 1107 -17.07 0.26 -78.35
CA THR A 1107 -16.01 1.20 -78.81
C THR A 1107 -15.48 2.11 -77.69
N VAL A 1108 -14.22 2.56 -77.84
CA VAL A 1108 -13.46 3.35 -76.85
C VAL A 1108 -12.75 4.52 -77.54
N PHE A 1109 -12.83 5.74 -76.97
CA PHE A 1109 -12.27 6.97 -77.51
C PHE A 1109 -11.33 7.68 -76.51
N ALA A 1110 -10.28 8.32 -77.01
CA ALA A 1110 -9.41 9.20 -76.21
C ALA A 1110 -9.93 10.65 -76.24
N LYS A 1111 -9.94 11.33 -75.09
CA LYS A 1111 -10.58 12.65 -74.88
C LYS A 1111 -9.88 13.85 -75.56
N HIS A 1112 -8.87 13.65 -76.41
CA HIS A 1112 -8.12 14.74 -77.04
C HIS A 1112 -8.54 15.09 -78.48
N ASP A 1113 -9.54 14.42 -79.05
CA ASP A 1113 -10.17 14.84 -80.31
C ASP A 1113 -11.44 15.69 -80.04
N GLU A 1114 -11.30 17.01 -80.01
CA GLU A 1114 -12.45 17.94 -79.87
C GLU A 1114 -13.39 17.94 -81.09
N ASN A 1115 -13.00 17.30 -82.20
CA ASN A 1115 -13.78 17.24 -83.44
C ASN A 1115 -14.76 16.05 -83.54
N TYR A 1116 -14.83 15.16 -82.55
CA TYR A 1116 -15.63 13.91 -82.64
C TYR A 1116 -16.55 13.63 -81.43
N MET A 1117 -17.45 14.58 -81.09
CA MET A 1117 -18.68 14.26 -80.35
C MET A 1117 -19.94 14.89 -80.98
N PRO A 1118 -20.88 14.07 -81.51
CA PRO A 1118 -22.23 14.51 -81.82
C PRO A 1118 -23.05 14.82 -80.55
N LYS A 1119 -23.95 15.79 -80.64
CA LYS A 1119 -24.80 16.29 -79.55
C LYS A 1119 -25.85 15.26 -79.05
N VAL A 1120 -25.49 14.28 -78.21
CA VAL A 1120 -26.46 13.53 -77.40
C VAL A 1120 -25.90 13.14 -76.03
N LEU A 1121 -25.99 14.04 -75.06
CA LEU A 1121 -26.61 13.80 -73.74
C LEU A 1121 -26.49 15.04 -72.83
N LYS A 1122 -27.62 15.36 -72.19
CA LYS A 1122 -27.83 16.39 -71.19
C LYS A 1122 -28.57 15.70 -70.03
#